data_AF-A0AA85JEN1-F1
#
_entry.id   AF-A0AA85JEN1-F1
#
_cell.length_a   1.000
_cell.length_b   1.000
_cell.length_c   1.000
_cell.angle_alpha   90.00
_cell.angle_beta   90.00
_cell.angle_gamma   90.00
#
_symmetry.space_group_name_H-M   'P 1'
#
loop_
_entity.id
_entity.type
_entity.pdbx_description
1 polymer ?
#
loop_
_entity_poly.entity_id
_entity_poly.type
_entity_poly.pdbx_seq_one_letter_code
_entity_poly.pdbx_strand_id
1 'polypeptide(L)'
;MRAQFRQCATDCMALSSDSYIKKDALSSLEDLCVRCVCKNLNVLTYLSNENCEVKRKWKFPYPGFRLVARPSQKILLQLCKRNALDDDRMGLFTADCVDLMSPVIKEANVGPSSLKVLKDFHLYSLSAMNLTKVNLNTIISCLGEWTVQNLMCLNISGTSILCETHLPILVALGRFKNLSVLNASRTELSSQCLQIIADDLLSLRYLNISRTRVTDITPLLNIRERLNGLIMHRLQLERTEDIEKLLCNVVELHQLRILDVSDKPRTNTGRFNAVDKLCSSEALPFLEHIDLSGNQFGLKLSDARTLLENHPRLTFAGFASWLSSHEHELEGIYRLSHQYPHITMLGDRGDELLLNTLTRNKDRAFYLQHALHSIFEATSNRECVKPDLLQAVLRVMRLHLRRMEMILAGTAVIYNLTRSEQSNQLPLDLLNRAVRMTLTAMEKFPDNRQLQKNCFLTLCSDTVLYRATFNCIQCCELVFNNLLAFDDIHMKRMGVAIISILAAEISTSGLSDLARDPRRIECLLSYVADKCLLVSDVPDLGSCLRSYMPQLRLRTEGPPIFDTTLRFTLSALWNLTDECPEACLRFVRQGGLIIYEKVLKRFADQNEETKNHVYTKCLGLLNNVAEVEQTRETLLKESLMNFFFKMLRHPCIQISYFAAGIIAHLSCLKDDTWMRNIQSSKESYVKLLGQAVCNWQPPQSEMVAYRSFEPFGLLVLHPESRLEIHLWAVWAIHHILTRKEMRYVPVLCECQPLLSFLRLVVSFDEAVLCAHSLQRQLSDQTSHVSGTQFHDTDNLNESANPTRLSPVSYDTAYNHSVSESSHSLFSERFTEPSIATGGVSDCCMSDSQLPQASRHSSTVGHIEPVGQSAAGVAAFVGPDESQLACARLIRKMALEILASVERTLPTLQSTSVINNNINIKNNNRQCNTVNCQC
;
A
#
# COMPACT_ATOMS: atom_id res chain seq x y z
N MET A 1 22.92 -42.62 1.68
CA MET A 1 23.97 -42.38 0.66
C MET A 1 23.43 -42.15 -0.75
N ARG A 2 23.12 -43.16 -1.61
CA ARG A 2 22.73 -42.92 -3.03
C ARG A 2 21.60 -41.89 -3.25
N ALA A 3 20.54 -41.91 -2.44
CA ALA A 3 19.46 -40.92 -2.53
C ALA A 3 19.89 -39.49 -2.12
N GLN A 4 20.66 -39.36 -1.03
CA GLN A 4 21.26 -38.08 -0.61
C GLN A 4 22.24 -37.53 -1.64
N PHE A 5 23.01 -38.41 -2.30
CA PHE A 5 23.91 -38.04 -3.38
C PHE A 5 23.14 -37.49 -4.59
N ARG A 6 22.04 -38.14 -5.00
CA ARG A 6 21.17 -37.62 -6.08
C ARG A 6 20.58 -36.25 -5.72
N GLN A 7 20.02 -36.08 -4.52
CA GLN A 7 19.50 -34.80 -4.04
C GLN A 7 20.59 -33.72 -4.01
N CYS A 8 21.75 -34.04 -3.44
CA CYS A 8 22.88 -33.14 -3.39
C CYS A 8 23.36 -32.75 -4.79
N ALA A 9 23.36 -33.66 -5.76
CA ALA A 9 23.70 -33.35 -7.14
C ALA A 9 22.67 -32.40 -7.79
N THR A 10 21.37 -32.57 -7.52
CA THR A 10 20.31 -31.67 -8.03
C THR A 10 20.43 -30.28 -7.42
N ASP A 11 20.59 -30.19 -6.09
CA ASP A 11 20.80 -28.93 -5.36
C ASP A 11 22.09 -28.21 -5.82
N CYS A 12 23.20 -28.94 -5.96
CA CYS A 12 24.52 -28.43 -6.37
C CYS A 12 24.52 -27.93 -7.82
N MET A 13 23.80 -28.61 -8.71
CA MET A 13 23.63 -28.20 -10.11
C MET A 13 22.58 -27.09 -10.30
N ALA A 14 21.83 -26.74 -9.25
CA ALA A 14 20.65 -25.85 -9.29
C ALA A 14 19.50 -26.35 -10.20
N LEU A 15 19.49 -27.66 -10.50
CA LEU A 15 18.39 -28.35 -11.15
C LEU A 15 17.24 -28.44 -10.15
N SER A 16 16.11 -27.81 -10.44
CA SER A 16 14.99 -27.78 -9.49
C SER A 16 14.19 -29.09 -9.47
N SER A 17 14.68 -30.09 -8.74
CA SER A 17 13.86 -31.22 -8.28
C SER A 17 12.85 -30.76 -7.21
N ASP A 18 13.25 -29.83 -6.34
CA ASP A 18 12.44 -29.27 -5.25
C ASP A 18 11.45 -28.17 -5.71
N SER A 19 10.94 -28.24 -6.94
CA SER A 19 9.89 -27.35 -7.45
C SER A 19 8.50 -27.99 -7.52
N TYR A 20 8.33 -29.24 -7.07
CA TYR A 20 7.00 -29.69 -6.65
C TYR A 20 6.48 -28.74 -5.59
N ILE A 21 5.34 -28.09 -5.88
CA ILE A 21 4.57 -27.36 -4.89
C ILE A 21 4.13 -28.40 -3.85
N LYS A 22 4.89 -28.49 -2.75
CA LYS A 22 4.35 -29.04 -1.51
C LYS A 22 3.21 -28.11 -1.11
N LYS A 23 1.99 -28.49 -1.50
CA LYS A 23 0.72 -27.93 -1.01
C LYS A 23 0.88 -27.72 0.50
N ASP A 24 0.89 -26.45 0.91
CA ASP A 24 0.90 -25.96 2.28
C ASP A 24 1.61 -26.87 3.30
N ALA A 25 2.86 -27.24 3.00
CA ALA A 25 3.72 -27.81 4.02
C ALA A 25 4.02 -26.73 5.06
N LEU A 26 3.25 -26.75 6.16
CA LEU A 26 3.54 -26.04 7.39
C LEU A 26 5.04 -26.09 7.66
N SER A 27 5.64 -24.94 7.95
CA SER A 27 7.07 -24.87 8.25
C SER A 27 7.40 -25.87 9.34
N SER A 28 8.36 -26.76 9.10
CA SER A 28 8.71 -27.77 10.10
C SER A 28 9.13 -27.10 11.40
N LEU A 29 8.94 -27.78 12.54
CA LEU A 29 9.38 -27.28 13.84
C LEU A 29 10.88 -26.90 13.79
N GLU A 30 11.70 -27.72 13.10
CA GLU A 30 13.10 -27.43 12.82
C GLU A 30 13.30 -26.07 12.10
N ASP A 31 12.48 -25.73 11.09
CA ASP A 31 12.56 -24.45 10.37
C ASP A 31 12.05 -23.25 11.19
N LEU A 32 11.16 -23.47 12.15
CA LEU A 32 10.73 -22.46 13.13
C LEU A 32 11.85 -22.22 14.15
N CYS A 33 12.39 -23.27 14.74
CA CYS A 33 13.52 -23.21 15.68
C CYS A 33 14.74 -22.54 15.05
N VAL A 34 15.16 -22.93 13.84
CA VAL A 34 16.29 -22.29 13.12
C VAL A 34 16.01 -20.79 12.91
N ARG A 35 14.80 -20.40 12.51
CA ARG A 35 14.46 -18.98 12.32
C ARG A 35 14.48 -18.19 13.63
N CYS A 36 14.12 -18.81 14.75
CA CYS A 36 14.21 -18.26 16.10
C CYS A 36 15.68 -18.10 16.54
N VAL A 37 16.48 -19.16 16.47
CA VAL A 37 17.92 -19.14 16.79
C VAL A 37 18.65 -18.05 16.02
N CYS A 38 18.44 -17.95 14.70
CA CYS A 38 19.07 -16.89 13.90
C CYS A 38 18.54 -15.47 14.20
N LYS A 39 17.34 -15.31 14.82
CA LYS A 39 16.83 -13.99 15.27
C LYS A 39 17.47 -13.62 16.61
N ASN A 40 17.55 -14.57 17.52
CA ASN A 40 18.00 -14.39 18.90
C ASN A 40 19.49 -14.70 19.09
N LEU A 41 20.29 -14.72 18.02
CA LEU A 41 21.70 -15.13 18.04
C LEU A 41 22.54 -14.33 19.04
N ASN A 42 22.27 -13.03 19.21
CA ASN A 42 22.97 -12.18 20.19
C ASN A 42 22.67 -12.58 21.65
N VAL A 43 21.50 -13.16 21.93
CA VAL A 43 21.12 -13.67 23.26
C VAL A 43 21.76 -15.03 23.49
N LEU A 44 21.72 -15.90 22.48
CA LEU A 44 22.24 -17.27 22.47
C LEU A 44 23.77 -17.37 22.32
N THR A 45 24.47 -16.25 22.28
CA THR A 45 25.94 -16.19 22.20
C THR A 45 26.52 -15.22 23.22
N TYR A 46 27.81 -15.33 23.49
CA TYR A 46 28.61 -14.38 24.26
C TYR A 46 29.95 -14.13 23.58
N LEU A 47 30.64 -13.05 23.96
CA LEU A 47 32.00 -12.79 23.55
C LEU A 47 32.95 -13.35 24.62
N SER A 48 33.84 -14.26 24.23
CA SER A 48 34.96 -14.69 25.05
C SER A 48 36.21 -13.91 24.66
N ASN A 49 37.07 -13.62 25.63
CA ASN A 49 38.37 -12.97 25.41
C ASN A 49 39.46 -14.02 25.67
N GLU A 50 39.88 -14.71 24.62
CA GLU A 50 40.88 -15.78 24.68
C GLU A 50 42.05 -15.43 23.76
N ASN A 51 43.28 -15.47 24.30
CA ASN A 51 44.51 -15.18 23.56
C ASN A 51 44.53 -13.81 22.85
N CYS A 52 43.99 -12.77 23.50
CA CYS A 52 43.84 -11.41 22.96
C CYS A 52 42.95 -11.27 21.70
N GLU A 53 42.21 -12.31 21.31
CA GLU A 53 41.18 -12.24 20.28
C GLU A 53 39.78 -12.31 20.90
N VAL A 54 38.94 -11.33 20.60
CA VAL A 54 37.51 -11.34 20.94
C VAL A 54 36.81 -12.34 20.02
N LYS A 55 36.28 -13.44 20.58
CA LYS A 55 35.61 -14.50 19.81
C LYS A 55 34.21 -14.77 20.33
N ARG A 56 33.22 -14.75 19.43
CA ARG A 56 31.85 -15.13 19.78
C ARG A 56 31.72 -16.65 19.95
N LYS A 57 31.14 -17.08 21.07
CA LYS A 57 30.85 -18.49 21.40
C LYS A 57 29.36 -18.71 21.72
N TRP A 58 28.89 -19.93 21.55
CA TRP A 58 27.51 -20.34 21.89
C TRP A 58 27.30 -20.42 23.40
N LYS A 59 26.12 -19.97 23.87
CA LYS A 59 25.60 -20.31 25.20
C LYS A 59 24.80 -21.59 25.10
N PHE A 60 25.44 -22.73 25.29
CA PHE A 60 24.75 -24.02 25.33
C PHE A 60 24.24 -24.38 26.74
N PRO A 61 23.22 -25.24 26.86
CA PRO A 61 22.63 -25.58 28.17
C PRO A 61 23.58 -26.35 29.11
N TYR A 62 24.55 -27.09 28.56
CA TYR A 62 25.54 -27.85 29.32
C TYR A 62 26.84 -28.04 28.52
N PRO A 63 27.99 -28.31 29.18
CA PRO A 63 29.26 -28.60 28.52
C PRO A 63 29.18 -29.81 27.60
N GLY A 64 29.77 -29.73 26.40
CA GLY A 64 29.77 -30.82 25.42
C GLY A 64 28.48 -30.95 24.58
N PHE A 65 27.48 -30.08 24.78
CA PHE A 65 26.36 -29.96 23.85
C PHE A 65 26.86 -29.53 22.46
N ARG A 66 26.44 -30.25 21.40
CA ARG A 66 26.83 -29.96 20.01
C ARG A 66 25.59 -29.91 19.10
N LEU A 67 25.59 -28.97 18.16
CA LEU A 67 24.53 -28.87 17.15
C LEU A 67 24.82 -29.83 15.99
N VAL A 68 24.01 -30.88 15.86
CA VAL A 68 24.13 -31.88 14.79
C VAL A 68 23.96 -31.27 13.39
N ALA A 69 24.50 -31.94 12.37
CA ALA A 69 24.77 -31.32 11.07
C ALA A 69 23.56 -30.66 10.39
N ARG A 70 22.38 -31.26 10.46
CA ARG A 70 21.19 -30.76 9.75
C ARG A 70 20.72 -29.38 10.27
N PRO A 71 20.43 -29.17 11.56
CA PRO A 71 20.24 -27.84 12.15
C PRO A 71 21.39 -26.87 11.87
N SER A 72 22.65 -27.27 12.06
CA SER A 72 23.82 -26.38 11.89
C SER A 72 23.92 -25.79 10.48
N GLN A 73 23.76 -26.64 9.46
CA GLN A 73 23.75 -26.20 8.05
C GLN A 73 22.56 -25.29 7.74
N LYS A 74 21.39 -25.54 8.35
CA LYS A 74 20.22 -24.68 8.22
C LYS A 74 20.43 -23.31 8.88
N ILE A 75 21.06 -23.25 10.06
CA ILE A 75 21.42 -22.00 10.74
C ILE A 75 22.40 -21.21 9.87
N LEU A 76 23.48 -21.84 9.39
CA LEU A 76 24.47 -21.23 8.48
C LEU A 76 23.81 -20.62 7.24
N LEU A 77 23.00 -21.41 6.52
CA LEU A 77 22.26 -20.95 5.34
C LEU A 77 21.26 -19.83 5.65
N GLN A 78 20.64 -19.85 6.84
CA GLN A 78 19.68 -18.84 7.26
C GLN A 78 20.35 -17.51 7.68
N LEU A 79 21.60 -17.55 8.16
CA LEU A 79 22.45 -16.36 8.33
C LEU A 79 22.87 -15.77 6.98
N CYS A 80 23.28 -16.61 6.02
CA CYS A 80 23.54 -16.18 4.63
C CYS A 80 22.31 -15.50 4.01
N LYS A 81 21.11 -16.11 4.11
CA LYS A 81 19.84 -15.54 3.60
C LYS A 81 19.43 -14.21 4.24
N ARG A 82 20.03 -13.82 5.37
CA ARG A 82 19.80 -12.55 6.07
C ARG A 82 20.93 -11.54 5.85
N ASN A 83 21.93 -11.87 5.01
CA ASN A 83 23.19 -11.13 4.85
C ASN A 83 23.89 -10.87 6.20
N ALA A 84 23.76 -11.81 7.14
CA ALA A 84 24.22 -11.68 8.51
C ALA A 84 25.47 -12.52 8.81
N LEU A 85 25.98 -13.30 7.84
CA LEU A 85 27.18 -14.10 8.03
C LEU A 85 28.45 -13.29 7.67
N ASP A 86 29.30 -13.11 8.67
CA ASP A 86 30.59 -12.43 8.66
C ASP A 86 31.66 -13.26 9.40
N ASP A 87 32.88 -12.75 9.46
CA ASP A 87 34.03 -13.44 10.06
C ASP A 87 33.80 -13.82 11.55
N ASP A 88 33.17 -12.94 12.34
CA ASP A 88 32.79 -13.19 13.75
C ASP A 88 31.80 -14.36 13.86
N ARG A 89 30.70 -14.33 13.10
CA ARG A 89 29.67 -15.38 13.18
C ARG A 89 30.05 -16.67 12.47
N MET A 90 31.03 -16.65 11.56
CA MET A 90 31.63 -17.87 11.03
C MET A 90 32.40 -18.63 12.13
N GLY A 91 33.00 -17.90 13.09
CA GLY A 91 33.64 -18.46 14.28
C GLY A 91 32.73 -19.27 15.21
N LEU A 92 31.40 -19.19 15.05
CA LEU A 92 30.43 -20.04 15.76
C LEU A 92 30.35 -21.49 15.25
N PHE A 93 30.96 -21.78 14.10
CA PHE A 93 30.85 -23.08 13.42
C PHE A 93 32.13 -23.92 13.56
N THR A 94 32.71 -23.97 14.76
CA THR A 94 33.84 -24.86 15.10
C THR A 94 33.39 -26.30 15.35
N ALA A 95 34.29 -27.26 15.11
CA ALA A 95 34.01 -28.68 15.34
C ALA A 95 33.61 -28.98 16.81
N ASP A 96 34.10 -28.21 17.78
CA ASP A 96 33.71 -28.35 19.20
C ASP A 96 32.23 -28.05 19.45
N CYS A 97 31.60 -27.19 18.64
CA CYS A 97 30.24 -26.67 18.86
C CYS A 97 29.20 -27.25 17.88
N VAL A 98 29.60 -27.60 16.67
CA VAL A 98 28.69 -28.04 15.60
C VAL A 98 29.26 -29.23 14.82
N ASP A 99 28.39 -29.95 14.11
CA ASP A 99 28.78 -30.79 12.97
C ASP A 99 28.46 -30.08 11.65
N LEU A 100 29.24 -30.33 10.60
CA LEU A 100 28.97 -29.91 9.21
C LEU A 100 29.36 -31.04 8.24
N MET A 101 28.55 -31.26 7.19
CA MET A 101 28.75 -32.32 6.19
C MET A 101 28.59 -31.82 4.75
N SER A 102 27.67 -30.86 4.57
CA SER A 102 27.25 -30.22 3.32
C SER A 102 26.95 -28.72 3.55
N PRO A 103 27.90 -27.90 4.05
CA PRO A 103 27.68 -26.48 4.30
C PRO A 103 27.40 -25.68 3.01
N VAL A 104 26.51 -24.69 3.14
CA VAL A 104 26.18 -23.73 2.09
C VAL A 104 26.46 -22.31 2.58
N ILE A 105 27.56 -21.74 2.08
CA ILE A 105 28.04 -20.39 2.33
C ILE A 105 27.80 -19.60 1.04
N LYS A 106 26.97 -18.55 1.09
CA LYS A 106 26.63 -17.76 -0.11
C LYS A 106 26.44 -16.30 0.22
N GLU A 107 26.88 -15.41 -0.67
CA GLU A 107 26.71 -13.95 -0.54
C GLU A 107 27.17 -13.42 0.84
N ALA A 108 28.21 -14.04 1.40
CA ALA A 108 28.66 -13.84 2.78
C ALA A 108 29.98 -13.05 2.84
N ASN A 109 30.14 -12.22 3.87
CA ASN A 109 31.30 -11.33 4.05
C ASN A 109 32.44 -12.02 4.82
N VAL A 110 32.78 -13.25 4.44
CA VAL A 110 33.77 -14.10 5.11
C VAL A 110 35.10 -14.12 4.36
N GLY A 111 36.20 -13.92 5.08
CA GLY A 111 37.57 -13.95 4.58
C GLY A 111 38.27 -15.31 4.70
N PRO A 112 39.52 -15.40 4.22
CA PRO A 112 40.31 -16.64 4.26
C PRO A 112 40.46 -17.21 5.68
N SER A 113 40.71 -16.33 6.67
CA SER A 113 41.05 -16.74 8.03
C SER A 113 39.89 -17.42 8.77
N SER A 114 38.65 -16.95 8.58
CA SER A 114 37.47 -17.53 9.23
C SER A 114 37.01 -18.83 8.55
N LEU A 115 37.17 -18.95 7.23
CA LEU A 115 36.88 -20.18 6.49
C LEU A 115 37.81 -21.35 6.83
N LYS A 116 38.97 -21.12 7.45
CA LYS A 116 39.87 -22.19 7.93
C LYS A 116 39.20 -23.16 8.90
N VAL A 117 38.11 -22.76 9.55
CA VAL A 117 37.29 -23.66 10.40
C VAL A 117 36.76 -24.87 9.63
N LEU A 118 36.65 -24.79 8.29
CA LEU A 118 36.27 -25.91 7.43
C LEU A 118 37.34 -27.03 7.35
N LYS A 119 38.56 -26.81 7.86
CA LYS A 119 39.60 -27.85 7.94
C LYS A 119 39.25 -28.98 8.89
N ASP A 120 38.53 -28.64 9.96
CA ASP A 120 38.25 -29.55 11.08
C ASP A 120 37.02 -30.45 10.80
N PHE A 121 36.45 -30.36 9.60
CA PHE A 121 35.26 -31.11 9.18
C PHE A 121 35.52 -32.06 8.02
N HIS A 122 34.80 -33.18 8.04
CA HIS A 122 34.75 -34.18 6.97
C HIS A 122 33.55 -33.88 6.03
N LEU A 123 33.79 -33.04 5.02
CA LEU A 123 32.73 -32.56 4.12
C LEU A 123 32.58 -33.46 2.89
N TYR A 124 31.34 -33.83 2.59
CA TYR A 124 30.96 -34.55 1.36
C TYR A 124 30.47 -33.60 0.27
N SER A 125 30.04 -32.39 0.64
CA SER A 125 29.60 -31.34 -0.28
C SER A 125 30.00 -29.97 0.26
N LEU A 126 30.31 -29.03 -0.64
CA LEU A 126 30.58 -27.65 -0.30
C LEU A 126 29.98 -26.73 -1.34
N SER A 127 29.15 -25.77 -0.89
CA SER A 127 28.72 -24.64 -1.72
C SER A 127 29.28 -23.35 -1.16
N ALA A 128 30.13 -22.67 -1.94
CA ALA A 128 30.82 -21.42 -1.62
C ALA A 128 30.57 -20.41 -2.77
N MET A 129 29.40 -19.77 -2.74
CA MET A 129 28.85 -19.03 -3.89
C MET A 129 28.87 -17.50 -3.71
N ASN A 130 29.19 -16.77 -4.77
CA ASN A 130 29.27 -15.30 -4.79
C ASN A 130 30.11 -14.73 -3.62
N LEU A 131 31.25 -15.35 -3.29
CA LEU A 131 32.13 -14.88 -2.22
C LEU A 131 33.15 -13.90 -2.80
N THR A 132 33.21 -12.68 -2.27
CA THR A 132 34.03 -11.59 -2.82
C THR A 132 35.43 -11.48 -2.21
N LYS A 133 35.63 -12.00 -0.99
CA LYS A 133 36.90 -11.97 -0.25
C LYS A 133 37.81 -13.20 -0.50
N VAL A 134 37.33 -14.21 -1.21
CA VAL A 134 38.03 -15.50 -1.41
C VAL A 134 37.88 -16.01 -2.83
N ASN A 135 38.89 -16.73 -3.31
CA ASN A 135 38.89 -17.42 -4.61
C ASN A 135 38.95 -18.94 -4.42
N LEU A 136 38.87 -19.69 -5.52
CA LEU A 136 38.95 -21.16 -5.53
C LEU A 136 40.16 -21.71 -4.75
N ASN A 137 41.36 -21.17 -4.96
CA ASN A 137 42.58 -21.65 -4.28
C ASN A 137 42.51 -21.42 -2.78
N THR A 138 41.95 -20.30 -2.36
CA THR A 138 41.71 -19.95 -0.95
C THR A 138 40.70 -20.90 -0.31
N ILE A 139 39.64 -21.25 -1.03
CA ILE A 139 38.65 -22.25 -0.57
C ILE A 139 39.35 -23.60 -0.38
N ILE A 140 40.11 -24.08 -1.37
CA ILE A 140 40.83 -25.35 -1.30
C ILE A 140 41.84 -25.36 -0.14
N SER A 141 42.58 -24.26 0.08
CA SER A 141 43.56 -24.16 1.17
C SER A 141 42.93 -24.07 2.57
N CYS A 142 41.61 -23.83 2.66
CA CYS A 142 40.80 -23.87 3.87
C CYS A 142 40.14 -25.24 4.14
N LEU A 143 40.38 -26.26 3.32
CA LEU A 143 39.87 -27.62 3.54
C LEU A 143 40.94 -28.55 4.15
N GLY A 144 40.49 -29.53 4.92
CA GLY A 144 41.33 -30.62 5.43
C GLY A 144 41.58 -31.67 4.34
N GLU A 145 42.69 -32.41 4.42
CA GLU A 145 43.09 -33.37 3.38
C GLU A 145 42.04 -34.47 3.16
N TRP A 146 41.39 -34.95 4.23
CA TRP A 146 40.27 -35.90 4.12
C TRP A 146 39.17 -35.35 3.21
N THR A 147 38.79 -34.09 3.39
CA THR A 147 37.75 -33.42 2.59
C THR A 147 38.23 -33.24 1.15
N VAL A 148 39.48 -32.83 0.92
CA VAL A 148 40.02 -32.73 -0.45
C VAL A 148 39.96 -34.07 -1.18
N GLN A 149 40.24 -35.20 -0.52
CA GLN A 149 40.17 -36.52 -1.16
C GLN A 149 38.72 -37.03 -1.36
N ASN A 150 37.77 -36.67 -0.47
CA ASN A 150 36.44 -37.29 -0.40
C ASN A 150 35.26 -36.40 -0.84
N LEU A 151 35.48 -35.10 -1.12
CA LEU A 151 34.42 -34.18 -1.53
C LEU A 151 33.75 -34.64 -2.84
N MET A 152 32.42 -34.79 -2.82
CA MET A 152 31.64 -35.32 -3.96
C MET A 152 30.95 -34.23 -4.79
N CYS A 153 30.54 -33.12 -4.16
CA CYS A 153 30.02 -31.91 -4.82
C CYS A 153 30.83 -30.68 -4.40
N LEU A 154 31.19 -29.87 -5.40
CA LEU A 154 31.76 -28.54 -5.21
C LEU A 154 30.97 -27.54 -6.06
N ASN A 155 30.40 -26.52 -5.39
CA ASN A 155 29.72 -25.42 -6.05
C ASN A 155 30.42 -24.10 -5.69
N ILE A 156 31.04 -23.48 -6.69
CA ILE A 156 31.79 -22.22 -6.61
C ILE A 156 31.12 -21.13 -7.45
N SER A 157 29.81 -21.23 -7.68
CA SER A 157 29.08 -20.34 -8.58
C SER A 157 29.26 -18.86 -8.20
N GLY A 158 29.76 -18.05 -9.14
CA GLY A 158 30.03 -16.63 -8.94
C GLY A 158 31.20 -16.29 -8.00
N THR A 159 32.01 -17.27 -7.61
CA THR A 159 33.25 -17.08 -6.84
C THR A 159 34.45 -17.22 -7.77
N SER A 160 35.41 -16.29 -7.74
CA SER A 160 36.48 -16.23 -8.74
C SER A 160 37.40 -17.46 -8.71
N ILE A 161 37.79 -17.91 -9.91
CA ILE A 161 38.79 -18.98 -10.09
C ILE A 161 40.22 -18.46 -10.26
N LEU A 162 40.40 -17.13 -10.33
CA LEU A 162 41.69 -16.48 -10.54
C LEU A 162 42.46 -16.30 -9.23
N CYS A 163 43.79 -16.36 -9.29
CA CYS A 163 44.69 -15.96 -8.20
C CYS A 163 45.07 -14.46 -8.30
N GLU A 164 45.89 -13.99 -7.35
CA GLU A 164 46.41 -12.60 -7.31
C GLU A 164 47.20 -12.20 -8.57
N THR A 165 47.82 -13.16 -9.27
CA THR A 165 48.50 -12.91 -10.55
C THR A 165 47.54 -12.96 -11.76
N HIS A 166 46.23 -12.91 -11.53
CA HIS A 166 45.15 -12.99 -12.53
C HIS A 166 45.13 -14.25 -13.41
N LEU A 167 45.84 -15.32 -13.04
CA LEU A 167 45.85 -16.59 -13.75
C LEU A 167 44.90 -17.62 -13.10
N PRO A 168 44.19 -18.45 -13.90
CA PRO A 168 43.37 -19.54 -13.38
C PRO A 168 44.23 -20.74 -12.98
N ILE A 169 44.36 -21.01 -11.68
CA ILE A 169 45.13 -22.18 -11.17
C ILE A 169 44.19 -23.38 -10.97
N LEU A 170 43.76 -24.01 -12.07
CA LEU A 170 42.87 -25.18 -11.99
C LEU A 170 43.56 -26.48 -11.57
N VAL A 171 44.89 -26.56 -11.60
CA VAL A 171 45.65 -27.75 -11.16
C VAL A 171 45.29 -28.19 -9.73
N ALA A 172 44.88 -27.23 -8.88
CA ALA A 172 44.41 -27.50 -7.53
C ALA A 172 43.10 -28.34 -7.49
N LEU A 173 42.26 -28.29 -8.54
CA LEU A 173 41.06 -29.13 -8.65
C LEU A 173 41.41 -30.60 -8.87
N GLY A 174 42.51 -30.92 -9.57
CA GLY A 174 42.97 -32.29 -9.77
C GLY A 174 43.34 -33.05 -8.49
N ARG A 175 43.38 -32.36 -7.34
CA ARG A 175 43.46 -32.98 -6.02
C ARG A 175 42.18 -33.71 -5.61
N PHE A 176 41.00 -33.28 -6.09
CA PHE A 176 39.73 -33.87 -5.68
C PHE A 176 39.41 -35.18 -6.43
N LYS A 177 39.91 -36.30 -5.92
CA LYS A 177 39.78 -37.61 -6.59
C LYS A 177 38.35 -38.15 -6.68
N ASN A 178 37.48 -37.83 -5.71
CA ASN A 178 36.09 -38.27 -5.67
C ASN A 178 35.08 -37.21 -6.14
N LEU A 179 35.53 -36.07 -6.68
CA LEU A 179 34.64 -35.01 -7.12
C LEU A 179 33.82 -35.43 -8.34
N SER A 180 32.50 -35.44 -8.16
CA SER A 180 31.54 -35.99 -9.11
C SER A 180 30.56 -34.96 -9.65
N VAL A 181 30.36 -33.85 -8.92
CA VAL A 181 29.53 -32.72 -9.29
C VAL A 181 30.33 -31.43 -9.14
N LEU A 182 30.52 -30.70 -10.23
CA LEU A 182 31.17 -29.38 -10.23
C LEU A 182 30.23 -28.32 -10.80
N ASN A 183 29.91 -27.31 -10.00
CA ASN A 183 29.24 -26.11 -10.46
C ASN A 183 30.22 -24.93 -10.45
N ALA A 184 30.70 -24.58 -11.63
CA ALA A 184 31.61 -23.46 -11.91
C ALA A 184 30.90 -22.33 -12.69
N SER A 185 29.57 -22.26 -12.61
CA SER A 185 28.79 -21.25 -13.31
C SER A 185 29.09 -19.82 -12.83
N ARG A 186 28.95 -18.83 -13.73
CA ARG A 186 29.23 -17.40 -13.44
C ARG A 186 30.68 -17.12 -13.01
N THR A 187 31.63 -17.99 -13.35
CA THR A 187 33.07 -17.79 -13.12
C THR A 187 33.80 -17.45 -14.43
N GLU A 188 35.09 -17.14 -14.33
CA GLU A 188 35.96 -16.78 -15.45
C GLU A 188 36.43 -17.98 -16.30
N LEU A 189 35.84 -19.17 -16.09
CA LEU A 189 36.19 -20.42 -16.75
C LEU A 189 36.23 -20.28 -18.28
N SER A 190 37.34 -20.68 -18.89
CA SER A 190 37.57 -20.69 -20.34
C SER A 190 37.64 -22.12 -20.90
N SER A 191 37.64 -22.26 -22.23
CA SER A 191 37.79 -23.55 -22.91
C SER A 191 39.12 -24.28 -22.54
N GLN A 192 40.20 -23.54 -22.25
CA GLN A 192 41.45 -24.11 -21.73
C GLN A 192 41.29 -24.68 -20.31
N CYS A 193 40.53 -23.99 -19.46
CA CYS A 193 40.22 -24.49 -18.12
C CYS A 193 39.36 -25.77 -18.18
N LEU A 194 38.49 -25.87 -19.19
CA LEU A 194 37.66 -27.06 -19.41
C LEU A 194 38.49 -28.30 -19.78
N GLN A 195 39.61 -28.13 -20.50
CA GLN A 195 40.56 -29.22 -20.78
C GLN A 195 41.13 -29.80 -19.48
N ILE A 196 41.64 -28.93 -18.59
CA ILE A 196 42.16 -29.33 -17.27
C ILE A 196 41.06 -30.06 -16.45
N ILE A 197 39.81 -29.59 -16.49
CA ILE A 197 38.67 -30.24 -15.84
C ILE A 197 38.42 -31.66 -16.39
N ALA A 198 38.47 -31.83 -17.71
CA ALA A 198 38.21 -33.12 -18.35
C ALA A 198 39.31 -34.15 -18.03
N ASP A 199 40.56 -33.71 -18.03
CA ASP A 199 41.73 -34.57 -17.85
C ASP A 199 41.97 -34.92 -16.36
N ASP A 200 41.87 -33.94 -15.44
CA ASP A 200 42.19 -34.14 -14.02
C ASP A 200 41.02 -34.70 -13.17
N LEU A 201 39.76 -34.36 -13.49
CA LEU A 201 38.60 -34.79 -12.68
C LEU A 201 38.04 -36.13 -13.14
N LEU A 202 38.76 -37.20 -12.80
CA LEU A 202 38.48 -38.58 -13.19
C LEU A 202 37.10 -39.12 -12.74
N SER A 203 36.52 -38.55 -11.67
CA SER A 203 35.22 -38.96 -11.11
C SER A 203 34.04 -38.10 -11.57
N LEU A 204 34.27 -37.08 -12.41
CA LEU A 204 33.26 -36.08 -12.78
C LEU A 204 32.10 -36.71 -13.58
N ARG A 205 30.85 -36.45 -13.14
CA ARG A 205 29.60 -36.91 -13.77
C ARG A 205 28.61 -35.78 -14.06
N TYR A 206 28.69 -34.68 -13.33
CA TYR A 206 27.77 -33.54 -13.47
C TYR A 206 28.57 -32.24 -13.50
N LEU A 207 28.38 -31.44 -14.55
CA LEU A 207 29.13 -30.21 -14.78
C LEU A 207 28.20 -29.05 -15.14
N ASN A 208 28.27 -27.95 -14.39
CA ASN A 208 27.58 -26.70 -14.71
C ASN A 208 28.60 -25.58 -15.00
N ILE A 209 28.61 -25.14 -16.26
CA ILE A 209 29.47 -24.06 -16.80
C ILE A 209 28.64 -22.88 -17.31
N SER A 210 27.39 -22.76 -16.87
CA SER A 210 26.48 -21.66 -17.26
C SER A 210 27.11 -20.28 -17.03
N ARG A 211 26.95 -19.35 -17.98
CA ARG A 211 27.46 -17.95 -17.87
C ARG A 211 28.98 -17.86 -17.63
N THR A 212 29.75 -18.74 -18.28
CA THR A 212 31.22 -18.71 -18.31
C THR A 212 31.73 -18.28 -19.70
N ARG A 213 33.06 -18.21 -19.87
CA ARG A 213 33.76 -17.87 -21.12
C ARG A 213 34.15 -19.10 -21.95
N VAL A 214 33.52 -20.24 -21.70
CA VAL A 214 33.71 -21.46 -22.50
C VAL A 214 33.06 -21.26 -23.86
N THR A 215 33.88 -21.35 -24.91
CA THR A 215 33.45 -21.31 -26.32
C THR A 215 33.55 -22.66 -27.02
N ASP A 216 34.37 -23.58 -26.48
CA ASP A 216 34.58 -24.91 -27.04
C ASP A 216 34.45 -25.97 -25.95
N ILE A 217 33.63 -26.99 -26.23
CA ILE A 217 33.34 -28.11 -25.34
C ILE A 217 33.91 -29.44 -25.84
N THR A 218 34.67 -29.45 -26.95
CA THR A 218 35.38 -30.65 -27.44
C THR A 218 36.17 -31.40 -26.33
N PRO A 219 36.79 -30.75 -25.32
CA PRO A 219 37.45 -31.48 -24.23
C PRO A 219 36.53 -32.43 -23.45
N LEU A 220 35.21 -32.18 -23.40
CA LEU A 220 34.26 -33.05 -22.71
C LEU A 220 34.07 -34.42 -23.41
N LEU A 221 34.48 -34.54 -24.67
CA LEU A 221 34.48 -35.83 -25.37
C LEU A 221 35.41 -36.85 -24.71
N ASN A 222 36.49 -36.40 -24.04
CA ASN A 222 37.37 -37.25 -23.23
C ASN A 222 36.65 -37.94 -22.06
N ILE A 223 35.50 -37.39 -21.62
CA ILE A 223 34.73 -37.87 -20.46
C ILE A 223 33.31 -38.31 -20.83
N ARG A 224 33.00 -38.45 -22.13
CA ARG A 224 31.67 -38.80 -22.66
C ARG A 224 31.08 -40.11 -22.09
N GLU A 225 31.94 -41.06 -21.73
CA GLU A 225 31.56 -42.36 -21.16
C GLU A 225 31.17 -42.29 -19.67
N ARG A 226 31.28 -41.12 -19.02
CA ARG A 226 30.92 -40.91 -17.60
C ARG A 226 30.10 -39.66 -17.30
N LEU A 227 29.99 -38.72 -18.25
CA LEU A 227 29.26 -37.46 -18.06
C LEU A 227 27.74 -37.69 -18.17
N ASN A 228 27.06 -37.62 -17.03
CA ASN A 228 25.61 -37.82 -16.91
C ASN A 228 24.80 -36.51 -16.99
N GLY A 229 25.41 -35.35 -16.72
CA GLY A 229 24.69 -34.08 -16.77
C GLY A 229 25.56 -32.87 -17.08
N LEU A 230 25.08 -32.02 -17.98
CA LEU A 230 25.79 -30.86 -18.51
C LEU A 230 24.84 -29.66 -18.60
N ILE A 231 25.19 -28.56 -17.92
CA ILE A 231 24.40 -27.32 -17.89
C ILE A 231 25.26 -26.16 -18.41
N MET A 232 24.80 -25.56 -19.50
CA MET A 232 25.50 -24.57 -20.31
C MET A 232 24.63 -23.33 -20.56
N HIS A 233 23.79 -22.97 -19.58
CA HIS A 233 22.85 -21.85 -19.73
C HIS A 233 23.61 -20.54 -19.98
N ARG A 234 23.36 -19.90 -21.12
CA ARG A 234 24.02 -18.65 -21.58
C ARG A 234 25.55 -18.71 -21.53
N LEU A 235 26.18 -19.60 -22.30
CA LEU A 235 27.61 -19.46 -22.62
C LEU A 235 27.87 -18.20 -23.47
N GLN A 236 29.08 -17.65 -23.39
CA GLN A 236 29.49 -16.47 -24.16
C GLN A 236 29.89 -16.86 -25.60
N LEU A 237 28.91 -17.39 -26.35
CA LEU A 237 29.07 -17.83 -27.74
C LEU A 237 28.63 -16.71 -28.68
N GLU A 238 29.58 -16.01 -29.30
CA GLU A 238 29.29 -14.90 -30.21
C GLU A 238 29.13 -15.37 -31.67
N ARG A 239 29.94 -16.34 -32.12
CA ARG A 239 29.95 -16.82 -33.51
C ARG A 239 29.01 -18.00 -33.73
N THR A 240 28.33 -18.01 -34.87
CA THR A 240 27.45 -19.11 -35.32
C THR A 240 28.18 -20.44 -35.40
N GLU A 241 29.45 -20.45 -35.85
CA GLU A 241 30.33 -21.62 -35.91
C GLU A 241 30.52 -22.30 -34.55
N ASP A 242 30.69 -21.51 -33.48
CA ASP A 242 30.90 -22.04 -32.12
C ASP A 242 29.62 -22.70 -31.58
N ILE A 243 28.44 -22.22 -31.99
CA ILE A 243 27.13 -22.79 -31.63
C ILE A 243 26.90 -24.11 -32.37
N GLU A 244 27.21 -24.17 -33.67
CA GLU A 244 27.13 -25.43 -34.44
C GLU A 244 28.10 -26.46 -33.89
N LYS A 245 29.36 -26.06 -33.64
CA LYS A 245 30.37 -26.93 -33.02
C LYS A 245 29.94 -27.42 -31.64
N LEU A 246 29.31 -26.57 -30.81
CA LEU A 246 28.74 -26.99 -29.54
C LEU A 246 27.68 -28.07 -29.75
N LEU A 247 26.73 -27.89 -30.66
CA LEU A 247 25.67 -28.86 -30.90
C LEU A 247 26.23 -30.20 -31.43
N CYS A 248 27.16 -30.14 -32.39
CA CYS A 248 27.89 -31.30 -32.89
C CYS A 248 28.65 -32.06 -31.79
N ASN A 249 29.29 -31.36 -30.85
CA ASN A 249 29.95 -32.00 -29.72
C ASN A 249 28.93 -32.57 -28.70
N VAL A 250 27.80 -31.91 -28.47
CA VAL A 250 26.78 -32.35 -27.51
C VAL A 250 26.20 -33.71 -27.87
N VAL A 251 25.88 -33.95 -29.16
CA VAL A 251 25.23 -35.20 -29.59
C VAL A 251 26.10 -36.44 -29.45
N GLU A 252 27.43 -36.28 -29.33
CA GLU A 252 28.39 -37.37 -29.07
C GLU A 252 28.51 -37.76 -27.58
N LEU A 253 27.82 -37.04 -26.67
CA LEU A 253 27.87 -37.27 -25.22
C LEU A 253 26.81 -38.31 -24.79
N HIS A 254 26.92 -39.53 -25.30
CA HIS A 254 25.90 -40.58 -25.22
C HIS A 254 25.41 -40.95 -23.80
N GLN A 255 26.19 -40.71 -22.74
CA GLN A 255 25.79 -41.00 -21.35
C GLN A 255 24.95 -39.88 -20.69
N LEU A 256 24.73 -38.75 -21.37
CA LEU A 256 23.93 -37.65 -20.82
C LEU A 256 22.49 -38.07 -20.52
N ARG A 257 22.06 -37.71 -19.31
CA ARG A 257 20.69 -37.78 -18.81
C ARG A 257 20.09 -36.38 -18.67
N ILE A 258 20.93 -35.39 -18.38
CA ILE A 258 20.51 -34.02 -18.12
C ILE A 258 21.29 -33.08 -19.02
N LEU A 259 20.61 -32.46 -19.97
CA LEU A 259 21.16 -31.42 -20.83
C LEU A 259 20.41 -30.11 -20.57
N ASP A 260 21.14 -29.01 -20.46
CA ASP A 260 20.59 -27.67 -20.45
C ASP A 260 21.48 -26.78 -21.31
N VAL A 261 20.90 -26.34 -22.42
CA VAL A 261 21.51 -25.51 -23.46
C VAL A 261 20.62 -24.29 -23.70
N SER A 262 20.01 -23.78 -22.63
CA SER A 262 19.11 -22.65 -22.69
C SER A 262 19.85 -21.31 -22.81
N ASP A 263 19.48 -20.44 -23.74
CA ASP A 263 20.14 -19.14 -24.00
C ASP A 263 19.13 -17.99 -24.12
N LYS A 264 19.60 -16.75 -24.28
CA LYS A 264 18.76 -15.73 -24.93
C LYS A 264 18.38 -16.23 -26.33
N PRO A 265 17.12 -16.11 -26.73
CA PRO A 265 16.77 -16.34 -28.12
C PRO A 265 17.44 -15.31 -29.03
N ARG A 266 17.83 -15.75 -30.22
CA ARG A 266 18.62 -14.99 -31.20
C ARG A 266 17.75 -14.72 -32.43
N THR A 267 17.89 -13.55 -33.03
CA THR A 267 16.99 -13.09 -34.11
C THR A 267 17.28 -13.70 -35.49
N ASN A 268 18.51 -14.17 -35.73
CA ASN A 268 18.99 -14.60 -37.05
C ASN A 268 19.64 -16.00 -37.06
N THR A 269 19.35 -16.88 -36.10
CA THR A 269 19.85 -18.28 -36.12
C THR A 269 19.00 -19.15 -37.03
N GLY A 270 19.56 -19.55 -38.17
CA GLY A 270 19.02 -20.65 -38.98
C GLY A 270 19.09 -21.98 -38.23
N ARG A 271 18.32 -22.97 -38.70
CA ARG A 271 18.35 -24.34 -38.17
C ARG A 271 19.67 -25.01 -38.52
N PHE A 272 20.42 -25.49 -37.53
CA PHE A 272 21.67 -26.22 -37.76
C PHE A 272 21.45 -27.66 -38.21
N ASN A 273 22.40 -28.22 -38.95
CA ASN A 273 22.32 -29.61 -39.45
C ASN A 273 22.31 -30.64 -38.32
N ALA A 274 23.03 -30.37 -37.23
CA ALA A 274 23.08 -31.26 -36.06
C ALA A 274 21.77 -31.33 -35.26
N VAL A 275 20.74 -30.53 -35.60
CA VAL A 275 19.39 -30.65 -35.01
C VAL A 275 18.75 -31.99 -35.39
N ASP A 276 18.95 -32.48 -36.62
CA ASP A 276 18.44 -33.80 -37.04
C ASP A 276 19.07 -34.93 -36.23
N LYS A 277 20.37 -34.83 -35.94
CA LYS A 277 21.07 -35.78 -35.07
C LYS A 277 20.62 -35.66 -33.61
N LEU A 278 20.40 -34.45 -33.08
CA LEU A 278 19.89 -34.24 -31.72
C LEU A 278 18.51 -34.89 -31.51
N CYS A 279 17.65 -34.86 -32.52
CA CYS A 279 16.29 -35.41 -32.43
C CYS A 279 16.22 -36.90 -32.80
N SER A 280 17.32 -37.55 -33.20
CA SER A 280 17.32 -38.97 -33.54
C SER A 280 17.32 -39.85 -32.29
N SER A 281 16.82 -41.09 -32.42
CA SER A 281 16.86 -42.08 -31.34
C SER A 281 18.26 -42.62 -31.01
N GLU A 282 19.29 -42.27 -31.80
CA GLU A 282 20.67 -42.72 -31.62
C GLU A 282 21.48 -41.76 -30.73
N ALA A 283 21.23 -40.45 -30.84
CA ALA A 283 21.85 -39.47 -29.97
C ALA A 283 21.24 -39.55 -28.56
N LEU A 284 22.06 -39.26 -27.54
CA LEU A 284 21.62 -39.09 -26.15
C LEU A 284 20.60 -40.15 -25.64
N PRO A 285 20.83 -41.47 -25.80
CA PRO A 285 19.83 -42.52 -25.55
C PRO A 285 19.37 -42.68 -24.08
N PHE A 286 20.02 -41.97 -23.15
CA PHE A 286 19.67 -41.94 -21.73
C PHE A 286 19.05 -40.63 -21.25
N LEU A 287 18.69 -39.71 -22.16
CA LEU A 287 18.18 -38.38 -21.86
C LEU A 287 16.87 -38.42 -21.04
N GLU A 288 16.90 -37.86 -19.83
CA GLU A 288 15.80 -37.74 -18.88
C GLU A 288 15.28 -36.28 -18.77
N HIS A 289 16.12 -35.30 -19.10
CA HIS A 289 15.84 -33.87 -18.99
C HIS A 289 16.57 -33.09 -20.10
N ILE A 290 15.84 -32.28 -20.85
CA ILE A 290 16.43 -31.32 -21.79
C ILE A 290 15.85 -29.92 -21.61
N ASP A 291 16.69 -28.88 -21.61
CA ASP A 291 16.26 -27.47 -21.64
C ASP A 291 16.80 -26.78 -22.90
N LEU A 292 15.87 -26.50 -23.84
CA LEU A 292 16.09 -25.80 -25.11
C LEU A 292 15.47 -24.39 -25.07
N SER A 293 15.21 -23.82 -23.89
CA SER A 293 14.59 -22.51 -23.76
C SER A 293 15.44 -21.42 -24.43
N GLY A 294 14.81 -20.56 -25.23
CA GLY A 294 15.47 -19.61 -26.12
C GLY A 294 15.77 -20.14 -27.54
N ASN A 295 15.63 -21.45 -27.82
CA ASN A 295 15.77 -22.03 -29.16
C ASN A 295 17.04 -21.61 -29.94
N GLN A 296 18.22 -21.60 -29.30
CA GLN A 296 19.44 -21.09 -29.94
C GLN A 296 19.89 -21.88 -31.20
N PHE A 297 19.32 -23.07 -31.45
CA PHE A 297 19.66 -23.92 -32.59
C PHE A 297 18.64 -23.87 -33.75
N GLY A 298 17.59 -23.03 -33.64
CA GLY A 298 16.58 -22.87 -34.69
C GLY A 298 15.70 -24.12 -34.90
N LEU A 299 15.39 -24.86 -33.83
CA LEU A 299 14.46 -25.99 -33.88
C LEU A 299 13.05 -25.52 -34.27
N LYS A 300 12.34 -26.35 -35.01
CA LYS A 300 10.92 -26.19 -35.37
C LYS A 300 10.02 -27.03 -34.48
N LEU A 301 8.71 -26.79 -34.55
CA LEU A 301 7.71 -27.62 -33.87
C LEU A 301 7.79 -29.12 -34.26
N SER A 302 8.16 -29.41 -35.51
CA SER A 302 8.42 -30.79 -35.96
C SER A 302 9.58 -31.43 -35.21
N ASP A 303 10.68 -30.70 -35.02
CA ASP A 303 11.88 -31.19 -34.33
C ASP A 303 11.57 -31.44 -32.85
N ALA A 304 10.81 -30.54 -32.21
CA ALA A 304 10.31 -30.74 -30.85
C ALA A 304 9.45 -32.00 -30.72
N ARG A 305 8.57 -32.29 -31.69
CA ARG A 305 7.77 -33.53 -31.71
C ARG A 305 8.67 -34.75 -31.85
N THR A 306 9.55 -34.79 -32.86
CA THR A 306 10.47 -35.90 -33.12
C THR A 306 11.36 -36.20 -31.91
N LEU A 307 11.86 -35.16 -31.22
CA LEU A 307 12.63 -35.28 -29.99
C LEU A 307 11.83 -35.94 -28.85
N LEU A 308 10.56 -35.58 -28.67
CA LEU A 308 9.71 -36.18 -27.63
C LEU A 308 9.34 -37.63 -27.97
N GLU A 309 9.14 -37.95 -29.25
CA GLU A 309 8.82 -39.30 -29.74
C GLU A 309 10.03 -40.25 -29.61
N ASN A 310 11.23 -39.80 -29.99
CA ASN A 310 12.44 -40.63 -30.00
C ASN A 310 13.12 -40.78 -28.62
N HIS A 311 12.78 -39.95 -27.62
CA HIS A 311 13.39 -39.99 -26.29
C HIS A 311 12.37 -40.33 -25.18
N PRO A 312 11.88 -41.59 -25.10
CA PRO A 312 10.82 -42.01 -24.18
C PRO A 312 11.21 -42.00 -22.69
N ARG A 313 12.46 -41.63 -22.36
CA ARG A 313 12.93 -41.45 -20.98
C ARG A 313 12.77 -40.01 -20.49
N LEU A 314 12.39 -39.06 -21.34
CA LEU A 314 12.19 -37.67 -20.97
C LEU A 314 11.12 -37.54 -19.90
N THR A 315 11.46 -36.78 -18.86
CA THR A 315 10.56 -36.35 -17.77
C THR A 315 10.41 -34.83 -17.73
N PHE A 316 11.28 -34.12 -18.44
CA PHE A 316 11.27 -32.66 -18.55
C PHE A 316 11.75 -32.18 -19.92
N ALA A 317 11.06 -31.21 -20.50
CA ALA A 317 11.46 -30.53 -21.73
C ALA A 317 11.22 -29.01 -21.64
N GLY A 318 12.28 -28.22 -21.76
CA GLY A 318 12.23 -26.76 -21.71
C GLY A 318 12.08 -26.12 -23.09
N PHE A 319 10.92 -25.54 -23.39
CA PHE A 319 10.64 -24.84 -24.65
C PHE A 319 10.22 -23.37 -24.45
N ALA A 320 10.64 -22.74 -23.35
CA ALA A 320 10.26 -21.36 -23.05
C ALA A 320 11.03 -20.35 -23.91
N SER A 321 10.37 -19.25 -24.26
CA SER A 321 10.86 -18.11 -25.01
C SER A 321 11.52 -18.47 -26.35
N TRP A 322 10.91 -19.40 -27.08
CA TRP A 322 11.24 -19.62 -28.48
C TRP A 322 10.83 -18.37 -29.28
N LEU A 323 11.80 -17.56 -29.73
CA LEU A 323 11.52 -16.43 -30.65
C LEU A 323 11.18 -17.01 -32.02
N SER A 324 9.91 -17.31 -32.23
CA SER A 324 9.39 -17.56 -33.56
C SER A 324 8.12 -16.73 -33.77
N SER A 325 8.08 -16.03 -34.90
CA SER A 325 7.10 -14.99 -35.23
C SER A 325 5.70 -15.55 -35.57
N HIS A 326 5.43 -16.83 -35.26
CA HIS A 326 4.21 -17.52 -35.63
C HIS A 326 3.55 -18.12 -34.39
N GLU A 327 2.30 -17.73 -34.14
CA GLU A 327 1.48 -18.31 -33.06
C GLU A 327 1.41 -19.85 -33.13
N HIS A 328 1.56 -20.41 -34.33
CA HIS A 328 1.57 -21.84 -34.61
C HIS A 328 2.58 -22.63 -33.77
N GLU A 329 3.78 -22.10 -33.52
CA GLU A 329 4.78 -22.83 -32.72
C GLU A 329 4.44 -22.80 -31.23
N LEU A 330 4.03 -21.64 -30.69
CA LEU A 330 3.60 -21.50 -29.28
C LEU A 330 2.36 -22.37 -28.98
N GLU A 331 1.39 -22.35 -29.90
CA GLU A 331 0.20 -23.21 -29.87
C GLU A 331 0.55 -24.70 -30.03
N GLY A 332 1.54 -25.01 -30.87
CA GLY A 332 2.04 -26.36 -31.08
C GLY A 332 2.69 -26.95 -29.84
N ILE A 333 3.56 -26.21 -29.15
CA ILE A 333 4.17 -26.62 -27.87
C ILE A 333 3.09 -26.81 -26.81
N TYR A 334 2.10 -25.91 -26.74
CA TYR A 334 0.95 -26.07 -25.84
C TYR A 334 0.18 -27.37 -26.10
N ARG A 335 -0.07 -27.73 -27.37
CA ARG A 335 -0.71 -29.01 -27.73
C ARG A 335 0.17 -30.23 -27.43
N LEU A 336 1.49 -30.14 -27.63
CA LEU A 336 2.42 -31.21 -27.27
C LEU A 336 2.39 -31.50 -25.75
N SER A 337 2.28 -30.49 -24.90
CA SER A 337 2.19 -30.72 -23.44
C SER A 337 0.96 -31.55 -23.04
N HIS A 338 -0.15 -31.47 -23.79
CA HIS A 338 -1.34 -32.29 -23.57
C HIS A 338 -1.18 -33.72 -24.13
N GLN A 339 -0.36 -33.91 -25.16
CA GLN A 339 -0.05 -35.22 -25.73
C GLN A 339 0.96 -36.00 -24.87
N TYR A 340 1.85 -35.30 -24.17
CA TYR A 340 2.93 -35.86 -23.35
C TYR A 340 2.82 -35.43 -21.87
N PRO A 341 1.71 -35.71 -21.15
CA PRO A 341 1.47 -35.21 -19.79
C PRO A 341 2.40 -35.80 -18.71
N HIS A 342 3.19 -36.83 -19.06
CA HIS A 342 4.25 -37.38 -18.19
C HIS A 342 5.53 -36.53 -18.23
N ILE A 343 5.65 -35.60 -19.18
CA ILE A 343 6.80 -34.71 -19.36
C ILE A 343 6.43 -33.34 -18.81
N THR A 344 7.12 -32.89 -17.76
CA THR A 344 6.97 -31.51 -17.28
C THR A 344 7.57 -30.55 -18.31
N MET A 345 6.71 -29.81 -19.02
CA MET A 345 7.15 -28.89 -20.06
C MET A 345 7.21 -27.42 -19.58
N LEU A 346 8.10 -26.64 -20.19
CA LEU A 346 8.07 -25.18 -20.14
C LEU A 346 7.60 -24.61 -21.48
N GLY A 347 6.93 -23.46 -21.44
CA GLY A 347 6.53 -22.71 -22.63
C GLY A 347 5.93 -21.35 -22.27
N ASP A 348 5.54 -20.60 -23.30
CA ASP A 348 5.00 -19.23 -23.19
C ASP A 348 3.48 -19.16 -23.49
N ARG A 349 2.78 -20.29 -23.59
CA ARG A 349 1.33 -20.35 -23.80
C ARG A 349 0.70 -21.46 -22.94
N GLY A 350 -0.44 -21.17 -22.31
CA GLY A 350 -1.15 -22.11 -21.44
C GLY A 350 -0.75 -22.04 -19.97
N ASP A 351 -1.73 -22.18 -19.08
CA ASP A 351 -1.55 -21.87 -17.66
C ASP A 351 -0.53 -22.78 -16.96
N GLU A 352 -0.52 -24.08 -17.27
CA GLU A 352 0.44 -25.03 -16.70
C GLU A 352 1.87 -24.75 -17.19
N LEU A 353 2.07 -24.54 -18.49
CA LEU A 353 3.37 -24.20 -19.07
C LEU A 353 3.91 -22.89 -18.50
N LEU A 354 3.06 -21.87 -18.38
CA LEU A 354 3.43 -20.57 -17.79
C LEU A 354 3.74 -20.70 -16.29
N LEU A 355 2.97 -21.49 -15.54
CA LEU A 355 3.24 -21.80 -14.13
C LEU A 355 4.58 -22.53 -13.96
N ASN A 356 4.86 -23.54 -14.80
CA ASN A 356 6.14 -24.25 -14.82
C ASN A 356 7.30 -23.29 -15.16
N THR A 357 7.11 -22.42 -16.16
CA THR A 357 8.09 -21.39 -16.55
C THR A 357 8.39 -20.45 -15.39
N LEU A 358 7.38 -19.92 -14.68
CA LEU A 358 7.58 -19.03 -13.53
C LEU A 358 8.19 -19.73 -12.31
N THR A 359 7.84 -21.00 -12.06
CA THR A 359 8.27 -21.72 -10.85
C THR A 359 9.70 -22.25 -10.93
N ARG A 360 10.15 -22.65 -12.14
CA ARG A 360 11.49 -23.19 -12.44
C ARG A 360 12.54 -22.09 -12.61
N ASN A 361 12.24 -21.04 -13.38
CA ASN A 361 13.23 -20.08 -13.89
C ASN A 361 13.65 -18.95 -12.92
N LYS A 362 13.80 -19.24 -11.62
CA LYS A 362 14.04 -18.26 -10.52
C LYS A 362 15.03 -17.14 -10.87
N ASP A 363 16.16 -17.48 -11.50
CA ASP A 363 17.28 -16.57 -11.82
C ASP A 363 17.39 -16.22 -13.32
N ARG A 364 16.38 -16.57 -14.14
CA ARG A 364 16.37 -16.36 -15.60
C ARG A 364 15.30 -15.34 -15.99
N ALA A 365 15.51 -14.11 -15.54
CA ALA A 365 14.55 -13.01 -15.65
C ALA A 365 14.01 -12.75 -17.07
N PHE A 366 14.74 -13.08 -18.14
CA PHE A 366 14.24 -12.95 -19.51
C PHE A 366 13.03 -13.86 -19.77
N TYR A 367 13.13 -15.15 -19.43
CA TYR A 367 12.00 -16.09 -19.55
C TYR A 367 10.86 -15.73 -18.60
N LEU A 368 11.19 -15.23 -17.39
CA LEU A 368 10.17 -14.75 -16.46
C LEU A 368 9.42 -13.52 -16.98
N GLN A 369 10.12 -12.57 -17.63
CA GLN A 369 9.53 -11.37 -18.21
C GLN A 369 8.61 -11.73 -19.39
N HIS A 370 9.06 -12.62 -20.28
CA HIS A 370 8.23 -13.15 -21.36
C HIS A 370 6.99 -13.89 -20.82
N ALA A 371 7.16 -14.78 -19.85
CA ALA A 371 6.03 -15.46 -19.22
C ALA A 371 5.04 -14.49 -18.56
N LEU A 372 5.50 -13.43 -17.89
CA LEU A 372 4.60 -12.40 -17.35
C LEU A 372 3.83 -11.67 -18.45
N HIS A 373 4.46 -11.38 -19.60
CA HIS A 373 3.79 -10.80 -20.76
C HIS A 373 2.71 -11.73 -21.32
N SER A 374 3.05 -12.99 -21.56
CA SER A 374 2.11 -14.01 -22.05
C SER A 374 0.95 -14.27 -21.08
N ILE A 375 1.20 -14.23 -19.76
CA ILE A 375 0.13 -14.31 -18.75
C ILE A 375 -0.77 -13.08 -18.85
N PHE A 376 -0.21 -11.88 -18.99
CA PHE A 376 -1.00 -10.65 -19.16
C PHE A 376 -1.91 -10.78 -20.39
N GLU A 377 -1.38 -11.10 -21.57
CA GLU A 377 -2.15 -11.29 -22.80
C GLU A 377 -3.24 -12.37 -22.64
N ALA A 378 -2.90 -13.54 -22.09
CA ALA A 378 -3.83 -14.65 -21.88
C ALA A 378 -4.92 -14.37 -20.83
N THR A 379 -4.76 -13.35 -19.99
CA THR A 379 -5.73 -12.98 -18.94
C THR A 379 -6.53 -11.71 -19.25
N SER A 380 -6.06 -10.85 -20.15
CA SER A 380 -6.70 -9.56 -20.49
C SER A 380 -8.19 -9.66 -20.86
N ASN A 381 -8.62 -10.75 -21.51
CA ASN A 381 -10.02 -10.95 -21.94
C ASN A 381 -10.70 -12.15 -21.28
N ARG A 382 -10.11 -12.76 -20.24
CA ARG A 382 -10.68 -13.94 -19.55
C ARG A 382 -11.04 -13.63 -18.11
N GLU A 383 -12.12 -14.23 -17.63
CA GLU A 383 -12.51 -14.22 -16.22
C GLU A 383 -12.41 -15.65 -15.67
N CYS A 384 -11.29 -15.95 -15.01
CA CYS A 384 -11.03 -17.25 -14.41
C CYS A 384 -10.04 -17.07 -13.25
N VAL A 385 -10.35 -17.69 -12.11
CA VAL A 385 -9.55 -17.58 -10.88
C VAL A 385 -8.35 -18.52 -10.98
N LYS A 386 -7.12 -17.96 -10.87
CA LYS A 386 -5.87 -18.74 -11.02
C LYS A 386 -4.95 -18.55 -9.80
N PRO A 387 -5.25 -19.19 -8.64
CA PRO A 387 -4.51 -18.95 -7.40
C PRO A 387 -3.03 -19.31 -7.49
N ASP A 388 -2.71 -20.47 -8.09
CA ASP A 388 -1.32 -20.93 -8.23
C ASP A 388 -0.48 -20.01 -9.13
N LEU A 389 -1.10 -19.50 -10.21
CA LEU A 389 -0.45 -18.56 -11.12
C LEU A 389 -0.19 -17.21 -10.42
N LEU A 390 -1.17 -16.67 -9.71
CA LEU A 390 -1.00 -15.46 -8.90
C LEU A 390 0.08 -15.67 -7.81
N GLN A 391 0.10 -16.83 -7.16
CA GLN A 391 1.13 -17.20 -6.19
C GLN A 391 2.54 -17.24 -6.82
N ALA A 392 2.68 -17.77 -8.04
CA ALA A 392 3.93 -17.78 -8.78
C ALA A 392 4.37 -16.37 -9.20
N VAL A 393 3.46 -15.54 -9.70
CA VAL A 393 3.71 -14.12 -10.05
C VAL A 393 4.21 -13.34 -8.82
N LEU A 394 3.51 -13.44 -7.68
CA LEU A 394 3.90 -12.79 -6.42
C LEU A 394 5.22 -13.31 -5.84
N ARG A 395 5.63 -14.53 -6.19
CA ARG A 395 6.97 -15.06 -5.86
C ARG A 395 8.03 -14.46 -6.78
N VAL A 396 7.77 -14.41 -8.08
CA VAL A 396 8.69 -13.86 -9.10
C VAL A 396 8.95 -12.37 -8.86
N MET A 397 7.90 -11.57 -8.65
CA MET A 397 8.04 -10.15 -8.27
C MET A 397 8.91 -9.99 -7.02
N ARG A 398 8.70 -10.82 -6.00
CA ARG A 398 9.47 -10.76 -4.74
C ARG A 398 10.96 -11.06 -4.93
N LEU A 399 11.30 -12.01 -5.79
CA LEU A 399 12.70 -12.33 -6.12
C LEU A 399 13.36 -11.20 -6.93
N HIS A 400 12.61 -10.56 -7.82
CA HIS A 400 13.10 -9.52 -8.72
C HIS A 400 12.69 -8.11 -8.29
N LEU A 401 12.51 -7.88 -6.99
CA LEU A 401 11.96 -6.64 -6.41
C LEU A 401 12.74 -5.36 -6.79
N ARG A 402 13.97 -5.47 -7.30
CA ARG A 402 14.82 -4.35 -7.74
C ARG A 402 14.74 -4.07 -9.25
N ARG A 403 13.98 -4.85 -10.02
CA ARG A 403 13.89 -4.77 -11.49
C ARG A 403 12.56 -4.17 -11.91
N MET A 404 12.58 -2.92 -12.37
CA MET A 404 11.39 -2.14 -12.70
C MET A 404 10.48 -2.86 -13.72
N GLU A 405 11.08 -3.44 -14.77
CA GLU A 405 10.39 -4.16 -15.84
C GLU A 405 9.65 -5.41 -15.35
N MET A 406 10.20 -6.11 -14.35
CA MET A 406 9.56 -7.28 -13.73
C MET A 406 8.36 -6.89 -12.87
N ILE A 407 8.45 -5.75 -12.17
CA ILE A 407 7.37 -5.24 -11.31
C ILE A 407 6.27 -4.55 -12.12
N LEU A 408 6.62 -3.85 -13.21
CA LEU A 408 5.67 -3.28 -14.15
C LEU A 408 4.81 -4.38 -14.81
N ALA A 409 5.43 -5.44 -15.33
CA ALA A 409 4.68 -6.58 -15.89
C ALA A 409 3.89 -7.32 -14.81
N GLY A 410 4.50 -7.55 -13.64
CA GLY A 410 3.84 -8.24 -12.52
C GLY A 410 2.61 -7.52 -11.98
N THR A 411 2.63 -6.18 -11.88
CA THR A 411 1.46 -5.39 -11.43
C THR A 411 0.30 -5.44 -12.43
N ALA A 412 0.57 -5.45 -13.74
CA ALA A 412 -0.45 -5.65 -14.76
C ALA A 412 -1.10 -7.04 -14.66
N VAL A 413 -0.29 -8.08 -14.40
CA VAL A 413 -0.78 -9.45 -14.18
C VAL A 413 -1.58 -9.58 -12.88
N ILE A 414 -1.15 -8.93 -11.79
CA ILE A 414 -1.94 -8.89 -10.54
C ILE A 414 -3.34 -8.35 -10.83
N TYR A 415 -3.45 -7.17 -11.46
CA TYR A 415 -4.73 -6.57 -11.80
C TYR A 415 -5.63 -7.53 -12.59
N ASN A 416 -5.11 -8.14 -13.67
CA ASN A 416 -5.88 -9.07 -14.50
C ASN A 416 -6.37 -10.32 -13.73
N LEU A 417 -5.63 -10.76 -12.70
CA LEU A 417 -5.94 -11.92 -11.85
C LEU A 417 -6.74 -11.56 -10.58
N THR A 418 -7.01 -10.28 -10.31
CA THR A 418 -7.80 -9.81 -9.16
C THR A 418 -9.00 -8.93 -9.55
N ARG A 419 -9.24 -8.67 -10.84
CA ARG A 419 -10.37 -7.85 -11.31
C ARG A 419 -11.72 -8.57 -11.15
N SER A 420 -12.80 -7.79 -11.11
CA SER A 420 -14.18 -8.29 -11.06
C SER A 420 -14.40 -9.31 -9.92
N GLU A 421 -15.35 -10.23 -10.10
CA GLU A 421 -15.67 -11.36 -9.21
C GLU A 421 -14.51 -12.32 -8.91
N GLN A 422 -13.39 -12.25 -9.64
CA GLN A 422 -12.24 -13.13 -9.36
C GLN A 422 -11.69 -12.88 -7.95
N SER A 423 -11.66 -11.61 -7.53
CA SER A 423 -11.23 -11.21 -6.19
C SER A 423 -12.03 -11.92 -5.08
N ASN A 424 -13.35 -12.03 -5.21
CA ASN A 424 -14.26 -12.69 -4.25
C ASN A 424 -13.89 -14.16 -4.00
N GLN A 425 -13.38 -14.85 -5.02
CA GLN A 425 -13.06 -16.27 -4.98
C GLN A 425 -11.61 -16.57 -4.56
N LEU A 426 -10.73 -15.56 -4.52
CA LEU A 426 -9.35 -15.75 -4.08
C LEU A 426 -9.23 -16.01 -2.56
N PRO A 427 -8.32 -16.91 -2.14
CA PRO A 427 -7.96 -17.09 -0.73
C PRO A 427 -7.44 -15.79 -0.10
N LEU A 428 -7.86 -15.52 1.14
CA LEU A 428 -7.59 -14.24 1.82
C LEU A 428 -6.09 -13.94 2.01
N ASP A 429 -5.25 -14.92 2.37
CA ASP A 429 -3.79 -14.69 2.43
C ASP A 429 -3.22 -14.26 1.08
N LEU A 430 -3.68 -14.89 0.00
CA LEU A 430 -3.19 -14.61 -1.35
C LEU A 430 -3.60 -13.21 -1.81
N LEU A 431 -4.84 -12.79 -1.53
CA LEU A 431 -5.30 -11.43 -1.76
C LEU A 431 -4.51 -10.41 -0.92
N ASN A 432 -4.29 -10.69 0.37
CA ASN A 432 -3.47 -9.86 1.27
C ASN A 432 -2.01 -9.77 0.80
N ARG A 433 -1.48 -10.81 0.15
CA ARG A 433 -0.13 -10.79 -0.46
C ARG A 433 -0.11 -10.02 -1.77
N ALA A 434 -1.18 -10.05 -2.56
CA ALA A 434 -1.32 -9.24 -3.77
C ALA A 434 -1.34 -7.74 -3.41
N VAL A 435 -2.24 -7.31 -2.51
CA VAL A 435 -2.33 -5.91 -2.07
C VAL A 435 -1.00 -5.42 -1.47
N ARG A 436 -0.36 -6.20 -0.60
CA ARG A 436 0.97 -5.83 -0.05
C ARG A 436 2.04 -5.69 -1.14
N MET A 437 2.05 -6.55 -2.16
CA MET A 437 2.98 -6.42 -3.29
C MET A 437 2.67 -5.18 -4.13
N THR A 438 1.39 -4.85 -4.35
CA THR A 438 0.96 -3.63 -5.03
C THR A 438 1.45 -2.38 -4.29
N LEU A 439 1.23 -2.27 -2.97
CA LEU A 439 1.71 -1.15 -2.16
C LEU A 439 3.25 -1.06 -2.18
N THR A 440 3.95 -2.20 -2.05
CA THR A 440 5.43 -2.26 -2.14
C THR A 440 5.94 -1.80 -3.52
N ALA A 441 5.19 -2.08 -4.59
CA ALA A 441 5.53 -1.62 -5.93
C ALA A 441 5.35 -0.09 -6.07
N MET A 442 4.27 0.45 -5.52
CA MET A 442 4.01 1.90 -5.50
C MET A 442 5.10 2.68 -4.77
N GLU A 443 5.50 2.21 -3.58
CA GLU A 443 6.57 2.81 -2.75
C GLU A 443 7.92 2.83 -3.44
N LYS A 444 8.23 1.76 -4.18
CA LYS A 444 9.57 1.54 -4.71
C LYS A 444 9.83 2.18 -6.07
N PHE A 445 8.77 2.44 -6.82
CA PHE A 445 8.84 3.05 -8.15
C PHE A 445 7.85 4.22 -8.26
N PRO A 446 7.95 5.24 -7.37
CA PRO A 446 6.98 6.34 -7.29
C PRO A 446 6.85 7.08 -8.63
N ASP A 447 7.98 7.32 -9.31
CA ASP A 447 8.03 8.10 -10.56
C ASP A 447 7.48 7.35 -11.79
N ASN A 448 7.21 6.04 -11.71
CA ASN A 448 6.76 5.25 -12.85
C ASN A 448 5.22 5.31 -13.01
N ARG A 449 4.73 6.36 -13.69
CA ARG A 449 3.29 6.60 -13.95
C ARG A 449 2.51 5.37 -14.43
N GLN A 450 3.08 4.51 -15.28
CA GLN A 450 2.35 3.33 -15.79
C GLN A 450 2.22 2.22 -14.73
N LEU A 451 3.28 1.98 -13.94
CA LEU A 451 3.22 1.07 -12.79
C LEU A 451 2.19 1.56 -11.77
N GLN A 452 2.16 2.86 -11.48
CA GLN A 452 1.20 3.47 -10.56
C GLN A 452 -0.24 3.30 -11.06
N LYS A 453 -0.50 3.48 -12.37
CA LYS A 453 -1.81 3.17 -12.99
C LYS A 453 -2.25 1.72 -12.78
N ASN A 454 -1.36 0.75 -13.00
CA ASN A 454 -1.65 -0.68 -12.76
C ASN A 454 -2.00 -0.95 -11.28
N CYS A 455 -1.30 -0.27 -10.36
CA CYS A 455 -1.54 -0.38 -8.93
C CYS A 455 -2.90 0.24 -8.53
N PHE A 456 -3.22 1.43 -9.04
CA PHE A 456 -4.52 2.08 -8.86
C PHE A 456 -5.66 1.22 -9.40
N LEU A 457 -5.51 0.59 -10.58
CA LEU A 457 -6.51 -0.34 -11.14
C LEU A 457 -6.78 -1.55 -10.23
N THR A 458 -5.74 -2.05 -9.54
CA THR A 458 -5.87 -3.14 -8.56
C THR A 458 -6.58 -2.67 -7.29
N LEU A 459 -6.22 -1.49 -6.78
CA LEU A 459 -6.73 -0.93 -5.52
C LEU A 459 -8.12 -0.30 -5.66
N CYS A 460 -8.54 0.13 -6.86
CA CYS A 460 -9.85 0.72 -7.11
C CYS A 460 -11.00 -0.32 -7.21
N SER A 461 -10.75 -1.56 -6.78
CA SER A 461 -11.77 -2.60 -6.65
C SER A 461 -12.30 -2.61 -5.21
N ASP A 462 -13.57 -2.24 -5.03
CA ASP A 462 -14.27 -2.25 -3.74
C ASP A 462 -14.09 -3.60 -3.02
N THR A 463 -14.25 -4.71 -3.74
CA THR A 463 -14.04 -6.07 -3.20
C THR A 463 -12.63 -6.29 -2.65
N VAL A 464 -11.60 -5.73 -3.31
CA VAL A 464 -10.21 -5.79 -2.83
C VAL A 464 -10.05 -4.94 -1.57
N LEU A 465 -10.58 -3.72 -1.55
CA LEU A 465 -10.49 -2.81 -0.40
C LEU A 465 -11.22 -3.36 0.84
N TYR A 466 -12.43 -3.92 0.69
CA TYR A 466 -13.21 -4.44 1.81
C TYR A 466 -12.73 -5.81 2.32
N ARG A 467 -12.28 -6.72 1.44
CA ARG A 467 -11.87 -8.07 1.86
C ARG A 467 -10.42 -8.14 2.31
N ALA A 468 -9.51 -7.36 1.73
CA ALA A 468 -8.10 -7.45 2.08
C ALA A 468 -7.78 -6.80 3.43
N THR A 469 -6.73 -7.29 4.10
CA THR A 469 -6.18 -6.73 5.34
C THR A 469 -4.81 -6.12 5.05
N PHE A 470 -4.73 -4.79 5.11
CA PHE A 470 -3.53 -3.99 4.82
C PHE A 470 -3.58 -2.66 5.58
N ASN A 471 -2.51 -1.87 5.52
CA ASN A 471 -2.46 -0.56 6.16
C ASN A 471 -3.18 0.48 5.28
N CYS A 472 -4.39 0.86 5.68
CA CYS A 472 -5.22 1.84 4.96
C CYS A 472 -4.58 3.25 4.94
N ILE A 473 -3.88 3.66 6.01
CA ILE A 473 -3.19 4.95 6.08
C ILE A 473 -2.10 4.99 5.02
N GLN A 474 -1.17 4.02 5.03
CA GLN A 474 -0.10 3.86 4.01
C GLN A 474 -0.67 3.86 2.58
N CYS A 475 -1.80 3.18 2.34
CA CYS A 475 -2.47 3.20 1.05
C CYS A 475 -2.94 4.61 0.65
N CYS A 476 -3.64 5.32 1.55
CA CYS A 476 -4.06 6.70 1.33
C CYS A 476 -2.87 7.64 1.10
N GLU A 477 -1.77 7.50 1.84
CA GLU A 477 -0.55 8.29 1.63
C GLU A 477 0.04 8.08 0.23
N LEU A 478 0.15 6.83 -0.21
CA LEU A 478 0.67 6.50 -1.55
C LEU A 478 -0.26 6.98 -2.67
N VAL A 479 -1.58 6.92 -2.46
CA VAL A 479 -2.56 7.48 -3.41
C VAL A 479 -2.45 9.00 -3.46
N PHE A 480 -2.39 9.69 -2.32
CA PHE A 480 -2.20 11.15 -2.28
C PHE A 480 -0.89 11.59 -2.92
N ASN A 481 0.23 10.92 -2.63
CA ASN A 481 1.53 11.24 -3.24
C ASN A 481 1.46 11.12 -4.77
N ASN A 482 0.75 10.13 -5.30
CA ASN A 482 0.48 9.99 -6.73
C ASN A 482 -0.43 11.08 -7.30
N LEU A 483 -1.50 11.46 -6.59
CA LEU A 483 -2.42 12.54 -7.00
C LEU A 483 -1.75 13.92 -7.02
N LEU A 484 -0.73 14.12 -6.17
CA LEU A 484 0.12 15.31 -6.14
C LEU A 484 1.22 15.30 -7.20
N ALA A 485 1.76 14.12 -7.55
CA ALA A 485 2.85 13.97 -8.52
C ALA A 485 2.37 13.91 -9.99
N PHE A 486 1.18 13.36 -10.25
CA PHE A 486 0.72 13.08 -11.61
C PHE A 486 -0.63 13.72 -11.94
N ASP A 487 -0.62 14.62 -12.92
CA ASP A 487 -1.84 15.09 -13.57
C ASP A 487 -2.34 14.06 -14.61
N ASP A 488 -3.15 13.11 -14.14
CA ASP A 488 -3.79 12.09 -14.97
C ASP A 488 -5.26 11.87 -14.58
N ILE A 489 -6.19 12.09 -15.51
CA ILE A 489 -7.63 12.03 -15.24
C ILE A 489 -8.10 10.66 -14.71
N HIS A 490 -7.49 9.56 -15.12
CA HIS A 490 -7.86 8.23 -14.63
C HIS A 490 -7.31 7.98 -13.24
N MET A 491 -6.06 8.39 -12.97
CA MET A 491 -5.49 8.33 -11.61
C MET A 491 -6.26 9.23 -10.64
N LYS A 492 -6.66 10.45 -11.06
CA LYS A 492 -7.55 11.33 -10.29
C LYS A 492 -8.82 10.61 -9.87
N ARG A 493 -9.60 10.11 -10.85
CA ARG A 493 -10.86 9.39 -10.62
C ARG A 493 -10.71 8.17 -9.71
N MET A 494 -9.71 7.32 -9.96
CA MET A 494 -9.47 6.12 -9.15
C MET A 494 -8.98 6.48 -7.74
N GLY A 495 -8.09 7.46 -7.61
CA GLY A 495 -7.51 7.87 -6.33
C GLY A 495 -8.55 8.44 -5.37
N VAL A 496 -9.43 9.33 -5.85
CA VAL A 496 -10.51 9.86 -5.01
C VAL A 496 -11.54 8.79 -4.64
N ALA A 497 -11.78 7.79 -5.51
CA ALA A 497 -12.63 6.64 -5.18
C ALA A 497 -12.02 5.81 -4.03
N ILE A 498 -10.74 5.44 -4.15
CA ILE A 498 -9.98 4.71 -3.12
C ILE A 498 -9.99 5.48 -1.78
N ILE A 499 -9.66 6.78 -1.80
CA ILE A 499 -9.67 7.62 -0.59
C ILE A 499 -11.08 7.71 0.01
N SER A 500 -12.13 7.84 -0.82
CA SER A 500 -13.51 7.95 -0.32
C SER A 500 -13.97 6.71 0.46
N ILE A 501 -13.49 5.53 0.07
CA ILE A 501 -13.76 4.27 0.80
C ILE A 501 -12.85 4.17 2.03
N LEU A 502 -11.55 4.33 1.87
CA LEU A 502 -10.58 4.09 2.95
C LEU A 502 -10.65 5.11 4.09
N ALA A 503 -10.99 6.38 3.83
CA ALA A 503 -11.10 7.39 4.87
C ALA A 503 -12.17 7.05 5.94
N ALA A 504 -13.24 6.34 5.56
CA ALA A 504 -14.26 5.87 6.49
C ALA A 504 -13.76 4.75 7.44
N GLU A 505 -12.76 3.96 7.01
CA GLU A 505 -12.19 2.84 7.77
C GLU A 505 -10.94 3.22 8.59
N ILE A 506 -10.37 4.40 8.36
CA ILE A 506 -9.18 4.90 9.08
C ILE A 506 -9.60 5.59 10.38
N SER A 507 -8.95 5.24 11.50
CA SER A 507 -9.10 5.90 12.81
C SER A 507 -8.91 7.43 12.77
N THR A 508 -9.56 8.17 13.66
CA THR A 508 -9.43 9.64 13.79
C THR A 508 -7.98 10.13 13.91
N SER A 509 -7.12 9.44 14.67
CA SER A 509 -5.68 9.72 14.74
C SER A 509 -4.98 9.61 13.37
N GLY A 510 -5.21 8.51 12.66
CA GLY A 510 -4.73 8.30 11.29
C GLY A 510 -5.27 9.32 10.27
N LEU A 511 -6.50 9.82 10.44
CA LEU A 511 -7.03 10.93 9.63
C LEU A 511 -6.31 12.25 9.95
N SER A 512 -6.01 12.50 11.22
CA SER A 512 -5.22 13.67 11.64
C SER A 512 -3.82 13.62 11.04
N ASP A 513 -3.13 12.46 11.10
CA ASP A 513 -1.84 12.25 10.44
C ASP A 513 -1.91 12.46 8.92
N LEU A 514 -2.99 12.00 8.28
CA LEU A 514 -3.21 12.28 6.85
C LEU A 514 -3.37 13.78 6.58
N ALA A 515 -4.14 14.50 7.41
CA ALA A 515 -4.46 15.92 7.24
C ALA A 515 -3.31 16.89 7.55
N ARG A 516 -2.25 16.44 8.25
CA ARG A 516 -1.06 17.26 8.57
C ARG A 516 -0.37 17.85 7.33
N ASP A 517 -0.36 17.13 6.21
CA ASP A 517 0.12 17.67 4.93
C ASP A 517 -1.01 18.49 4.27
N PRO A 518 -0.92 19.84 4.25
CA PRO A 518 -1.98 20.68 3.72
C PRO A 518 -2.32 20.34 2.26
N ARG A 519 -1.32 19.94 1.46
CA ARG A 519 -1.46 19.71 0.01
C ARG A 519 -2.50 18.65 -0.32
N ARG A 520 -2.78 17.72 0.61
CA ARG A 520 -3.77 16.65 0.43
C ARG A 520 -5.21 17.20 0.39
N ILE A 521 -5.52 18.19 1.22
CA ILE A 521 -6.83 18.88 1.19
C ILE A 521 -6.87 19.88 0.03
N GLU A 522 -5.77 20.59 -0.27
CA GLU A 522 -5.66 21.48 -1.44
C GLU A 522 -5.91 20.72 -2.75
N CYS A 523 -5.38 19.49 -2.86
CA CYS A 523 -5.56 18.60 -3.99
C CYS A 523 -7.03 18.18 -4.21
N LEU A 524 -7.80 17.97 -3.14
CA LEU A 524 -9.22 17.63 -3.27
C LEU A 524 -10.06 18.89 -3.54
N LEU A 525 -9.73 20.01 -2.90
CA LEU A 525 -10.39 21.28 -3.15
C LEU A 525 -10.15 21.81 -4.57
N SER A 526 -8.96 21.59 -5.16
CA SER A 526 -8.69 21.95 -6.55
C SER A 526 -9.55 21.14 -7.52
N TYR A 527 -9.79 19.85 -7.25
CA TYR A 527 -10.67 19.03 -8.09
C TYR A 527 -12.14 19.46 -7.97
N VAL A 528 -12.59 19.96 -6.81
CA VAL A 528 -13.91 20.59 -6.67
C VAL A 528 -13.96 21.91 -7.46
N ALA A 529 -12.93 22.75 -7.34
CA ALA A 529 -12.86 24.04 -8.03
C ALA A 529 -12.86 23.89 -9.57
N ASP A 530 -11.99 23.04 -10.13
CA ASP A 530 -11.90 22.74 -11.58
C ASP A 530 -13.25 22.31 -12.19
N LYS A 531 -14.05 21.58 -11.43
CA LYS A 531 -15.34 21.05 -11.88
C LYS A 531 -16.47 22.06 -11.75
N CYS A 532 -16.46 22.85 -10.68
CA CYS A 532 -17.62 23.64 -10.25
C CYS A 532 -17.54 25.14 -10.52
N LEU A 533 -16.34 25.73 -10.55
CA LEU A 533 -16.12 27.17 -10.58
C LEU A 533 -15.73 27.69 -11.97
N LEU A 534 -15.97 28.98 -12.19
CA LEU A 534 -15.57 29.70 -13.40
C LEU A 534 -14.41 30.67 -13.14
N VAL A 535 -13.78 31.18 -14.20
CA VAL A 535 -12.77 32.25 -14.09
C VAL A 535 -13.37 33.52 -13.46
N SER A 536 -14.65 33.81 -13.68
CA SER A 536 -15.37 34.90 -13.02
C SER A 536 -15.56 34.70 -11.51
N ASP A 537 -15.38 33.48 -10.99
CA ASP A 537 -15.42 33.24 -9.55
C ASP A 537 -14.11 33.63 -8.84
N VAL A 538 -13.00 33.78 -9.58
CA VAL A 538 -11.63 33.97 -9.05
C VAL A 538 -11.43 35.21 -8.18
N PRO A 539 -11.99 36.40 -8.49
CA PRO A 539 -11.75 37.60 -7.67
C PRO A 539 -12.15 37.42 -6.20
N ASP A 540 -13.20 36.64 -5.92
CA ASP A 540 -13.71 36.40 -4.57
C ASP A 540 -12.92 35.30 -3.81
N LEU A 541 -12.01 34.58 -4.47
CA LEU A 541 -11.29 33.43 -3.88
C LEU A 541 -10.19 33.84 -2.87
N GLY A 542 -9.91 35.15 -2.76
CA GLY A 542 -9.12 35.73 -1.66
C GLY A 542 -7.65 35.26 -1.60
N SER A 543 -6.97 35.60 -0.49
CA SER A 543 -5.56 35.23 -0.28
C SER A 543 -5.35 33.76 0.09
N CYS A 544 -6.37 33.11 0.67
CA CYS A 544 -6.28 31.76 1.25
C CYS A 544 -6.04 30.65 0.21
N LEU A 545 -6.40 30.89 -1.06
CA LEU A 545 -6.27 29.92 -2.15
C LEU A 545 -4.96 30.05 -2.94
N ARG A 546 -4.13 31.08 -2.65
CA ARG A 546 -2.94 31.47 -3.43
C ARG A 546 -1.92 30.33 -3.62
N SER A 547 -1.81 29.39 -2.69
CA SER A 547 -0.88 28.26 -2.76
C SER A 547 -1.14 27.33 -3.95
N TYR A 548 -2.41 27.15 -4.36
CA TYR A 548 -2.78 26.21 -5.42
C TYR A 548 -3.65 26.81 -6.55
N MET A 549 -4.01 28.10 -6.50
CA MET A 549 -4.66 28.78 -7.65
C MET A 549 -3.93 28.56 -8.99
N PRO A 550 -2.58 28.59 -9.08
CA PRO A 550 -1.88 28.39 -10.35
C PRO A 550 -2.07 27.01 -10.99
N GLN A 551 -2.61 26.04 -10.24
CA GLN A 551 -2.85 24.67 -10.69
C GLN A 551 -4.30 24.47 -11.18
N LEU A 552 -5.20 25.43 -10.92
CA LEU A 552 -6.62 25.32 -11.26
C LEU A 552 -6.86 25.47 -12.77
N ARG A 553 -7.74 24.63 -13.30
CA ARG A 553 -8.19 24.62 -14.69
C ARG A 553 -9.65 25.06 -14.79
N LEU A 554 -9.89 26.31 -14.39
CA LEU A 554 -11.21 26.92 -14.38
C LEU A 554 -11.70 27.19 -15.81
N ARG A 555 -13.01 27.03 -16.02
CA ARG A 555 -13.67 27.33 -17.30
C ARG A 555 -14.12 28.80 -17.33
N THR A 556 -14.23 29.39 -18.51
CA THR A 556 -14.76 30.75 -18.66
C THR A 556 -16.28 30.78 -18.44
N GLU A 557 -16.99 29.75 -18.94
CA GLU A 557 -18.45 29.67 -18.94
C GLU A 557 -18.97 28.22 -18.83
N GLY A 558 -20.29 28.08 -18.71
CA GLY A 558 -21.02 26.81 -18.69
C GLY A 558 -21.42 26.29 -17.30
N PRO A 559 -22.25 25.23 -17.23
CA PRO A 559 -22.73 24.65 -15.97
C PRO A 559 -21.61 23.88 -15.24
N PRO A 560 -21.72 23.65 -13.92
CA PRO A 560 -20.76 22.83 -13.17
C PRO A 560 -20.78 21.36 -13.66
N ILE A 561 -19.62 20.70 -13.67
CA ILE A 561 -19.48 19.31 -14.15
C ILE A 561 -19.66 18.35 -12.97
N PHE A 562 -20.77 17.61 -12.95
CA PHE A 562 -20.98 16.51 -12.01
C PHE A 562 -20.60 15.17 -12.65
N ASP A 563 -19.35 14.74 -12.41
CA ASP A 563 -18.86 13.42 -12.82
C ASP A 563 -18.48 12.53 -11.61
N THR A 564 -18.06 11.30 -11.89
CA THR A 564 -17.60 10.36 -10.87
C THR A 564 -16.43 10.89 -10.04
N THR A 565 -15.54 11.70 -10.63
CA THR A 565 -14.43 12.33 -9.91
C THR A 565 -14.96 13.31 -8.87
N LEU A 566 -15.88 14.22 -9.25
CA LEU A 566 -16.46 15.18 -8.30
C LEU A 566 -17.24 14.44 -7.19
N ARG A 567 -18.08 13.46 -7.55
CA ARG A 567 -18.85 12.64 -6.59
C ARG A 567 -17.97 11.99 -5.51
N PHE A 568 -16.88 11.35 -5.93
CA PHE A 568 -15.94 10.72 -5.00
C PHE A 568 -15.07 11.74 -4.26
N THR A 569 -14.69 12.86 -4.88
CA THR A 569 -13.95 13.95 -4.21
C THR A 569 -14.74 14.55 -3.04
N LEU A 570 -16.02 14.86 -3.25
CA LEU A 570 -16.92 15.36 -2.19
C LEU A 570 -17.11 14.32 -1.07
N SER A 571 -17.18 13.03 -1.42
CA SER A 571 -17.29 11.95 -0.43
C SER A 571 -15.99 11.73 0.35
N ALA A 572 -14.83 11.85 -0.31
CA ALA A 572 -13.51 11.79 0.32
C ALA A 572 -13.31 12.96 1.30
N LEU A 573 -13.61 14.19 0.89
CA LEU A 573 -13.54 15.38 1.75
C LEU A 573 -14.39 15.22 3.01
N TRP A 574 -15.64 14.75 2.88
CA TRP A 574 -16.51 14.49 4.02
C TRP A 574 -15.94 13.41 4.95
N ASN A 575 -15.53 12.26 4.41
CA ASN A 575 -15.00 11.15 5.22
C ASN A 575 -13.63 11.45 5.88
N LEU A 576 -12.85 12.40 5.33
CA LEU A 576 -11.58 12.86 5.92
C LEU A 576 -11.78 13.89 7.04
N THR A 577 -12.90 14.62 7.04
CA THR A 577 -13.25 15.64 8.07
C THR A 577 -14.06 15.05 9.22
N ASP A 578 -14.63 13.87 9.03
CA ASP A 578 -15.39 13.10 10.01
C ASP A 578 -14.59 12.77 11.28
N GLU A 579 -15.06 13.33 12.41
CA GLU A 579 -14.40 13.30 13.74
C GLU A 579 -12.89 13.65 13.69
N CYS A 580 -12.50 14.57 12.78
CA CYS A 580 -11.10 14.96 12.55
C CYS A 580 -10.90 16.50 12.55
N PRO A 581 -10.67 17.12 13.73
CA PRO A 581 -10.53 18.57 13.86
C PRO A 581 -9.41 19.18 13.00
N GLU A 582 -8.28 18.48 12.84
CA GLU A 582 -7.18 18.94 11.99
C GLU A 582 -7.61 19.04 10.52
N ALA A 583 -8.38 18.07 10.00
CA ALA A 583 -8.88 18.13 8.63
C ALA A 583 -9.89 19.26 8.43
N CYS A 584 -10.80 19.49 9.38
CA CYS A 584 -11.73 20.62 9.36
C CYS A 584 -10.99 21.97 9.35
N LEU A 585 -9.99 22.12 10.22
CA LEU A 585 -9.14 23.32 10.27
C LEU A 585 -8.36 23.54 8.97
N ARG A 586 -7.84 22.48 8.35
CA ARG A 586 -7.13 22.55 7.05
C ARG A 586 -8.08 22.97 5.93
N PHE A 587 -9.26 22.37 5.85
CA PHE A 587 -10.31 22.73 4.88
C PHE A 587 -10.70 24.21 4.98
N VAL A 588 -10.91 24.73 6.19
CA VAL A 588 -11.25 26.15 6.39
C VAL A 588 -10.08 27.07 6.02
N ARG A 589 -8.86 26.78 6.50
CA ARG A 589 -7.66 27.58 6.23
C ARG A 589 -7.31 27.66 4.73
N GLN A 590 -7.67 26.63 3.96
CA GLN A 590 -7.47 26.56 2.51
C GLN A 590 -8.66 27.09 1.72
N GLY A 591 -9.53 27.92 2.31
CA GLY A 591 -10.63 28.56 1.59
C GLY A 591 -11.75 27.61 1.15
N GLY A 592 -11.83 26.39 1.69
CA GLY A 592 -12.85 25.39 1.35
C GLY A 592 -14.28 25.91 1.52
N LEU A 593 -14.52 26.78 2.51
CA LEU A 593 -15.81 27.46 2.70
C LEU A 593 -16.20 28.36 1.51
N ILE A 594 -15.24 29.09 0.93
CA ILE A 594 -15.47 30.00 -0.21
C ILE A 594 -15.81 29.18 -1.46
N ILE A 595 -15.09 28.06 -1.67
CA ILE A 595 -15.37 27.12 -2.75
C ILE A 595 -16.77 26.51 -2.58
N TYR A 596 -17.11 26.05 -1.37
CA TYR A 596 -18.40 25.39 -1.10
C TYR A 596 -19.59 26.35 -1.24
N GLU A 597 -19.46 27.60 -0.80
CA GLU A 597 -20.47 28.65 -0.99
C GLU A 597 -20.82 28.84 -2.48
N LYS A 598 -19.79 28.95 -3.33
CA LYS A 598 -19.95 29.06 -4.78
C LYS A 598 -20.49 27.78 -5.42
N VAL A 599 -20.05 26.60 -4.98
CA VAL A 599 -20.59 25.30 -5.43
C VAL A 599 -22.08 25.19 -5.12
N LEU A 600 -22.51 25.46 -3.88
CA LEU A 600 -23.92 25.38 -3.48
C LEU A 600 -24.80 26.33 -4.30
N LYS A 601 -24.32 27.55 -4.56
CA LYS A 601 -24.97 28.51 -5.46
C LYS A 601 -25.03 28.00 -6.90
N ARG A 602 -23.93 27.47 -7.44
CA ARG A 602 -23.83 27.02 -8.84
C ARG A 602 -24.67 25.79 -9.16
N PHE A 603 -24.92 24.92 -8.18
CA PHE A 603 -25.78 23.74 -8.29
C PHE A 603 -27.28 23.99 -8.05
N ALA A 604 -27.69 25.20 -7.68
CA ALA A 604 -29.10 25.52 -7.39
C ALA A 604 -30.03 25.28 -8.59
N ASP A 605 -29.53 25.51 -9.81
CA ASP A 605 -30.24 25.40 -11.09
C ASP A 605 -30.05 24.03 -11.78
N GLN A 606 -29.37 23.08 -11.13
CA GLN A 606 -29.15 21.73 -11.69
C GLN A 606 -30.32 20.80 -11.40
N ASN A 607 -30.38 19.67 -12.11
CA ASN A 607 -31.42 18.64 -11.87
C ASN A 607 -31.42 18.20 -10.39
N GLU A 608 -32.61 17.90 -9.87
CA GLU A 608 -32.80 17.64 -8.44
C GLU A 608 -31.98 16.48 -7.89
N GLU A 609 -31.73 15.41 -8.65
CA GLU A 609 -30.89 14.30 -8.18
C GLU A 609 -29.43 14.75 -7.96
N THR A 610 -28.85 15.39 -8.98
CA THR A 610 -27.47 15.91 -8.94
C THR A 610 -27.31 16.98 -7.86
N LYS A 611 -28.23 17.94 -7.82
CA LYS A 611 -28.30 19.01 -6.82
C LYS A 611 -28.39 18.45 -5.40
N ASN A 612 -29.31 17.52 -5.16
CA ASN A 612 -29.48 16.92 -3.83
C ASN A 612 -28.27 16.08 -3.42
N HIS A 613 -27.60 15.39 -4.36
CA HIS A 613 -26.36 14.69 -4.07
C HIS A 613 -25.25 15.65 -3.64
N VAL A 614 -25.01 16.73 -4.39
CA VAL A 614 -23.99 17.73 -4.06
C VAL A 614 -24.32 18.43 -2.75
N TYR A 615 -25.58 18.84 -2.53
CA TYR A 615 -26.01 19.51 -1.30
C TYR A 615 -25.80 18.62 -0.08
N THR A 616 -26.20 17.35 -0.15
CA THR A 616 -25.99 16.38 0.94
C THR A 616 -24.51 16.23 1.28
N LYS A 617 -23.64 16.08 0.27
CA LYS A 617 -22.19 15.91 0.49
C LYS A 617 -21.51 17.18 1.02
N CYS A 618 -21.90 18.35 0.50
CA CYS A 618 -21.36 19.62 0.97
C CYS A 618 -21.82 19.94 2.40
N LEU A 619 -23.11 19.77 2.71
CA LEU A 619 -23.66 20.03 4.04
C LEU A 619 -23.17 19.01 5.08
N GLY A 620 -22.97 17.74 4.70
CA GLY A 620 -22.35 16.73 5.56
C GLY A 620 -20.96 17.16 6.05
N LEU A 621 -20.09 17.61 5.15
CA LEU A 621 -18.80 18.17 5.55
C LEU A 621 -18.95 19.44 6.39
N LEU A 622 -19.83 20.37 6.00
CA LEU A 622 -20.00 21.63 6.75
C LEU A 622 -20.55 21.40 8.16
N ASN A 623 -21.32 20.34 8.38
CA ASN A 623 -21.71 19.89 9.72
C ASN A 623 -20.48 19.44 10.54
N ASN A 624 -19.60 18.62 9.97
CA ASN A 624 -18.35 18.19 10.63
C ASN A 624 -17.41 19.39 10.92
N VAL A 625 -17.46 20.45 10.10
CA VAL A 625 -16.75 21.72 10.36
C VAL A 625 -17.45 22.57 11.44
N ALA A 626 -18.77 22.43 11.63
CA ALA A 626 -19.51 23.11 12.70
C ALA A 626 -19.34 22.42 14.07
N GLU A 627 -19.14 21.11 14.10
CA GLU A 627 -18.80 20.35 15.31
C GLU A 627 -17.53 20.88 15.97
N VAL A 628 -16.51 21.25 15.17
CA VAL A 628 -15.22 21.78 15.63
C VAL A 628 -15.34 23.24 16.08
N GLU A 629 -15.12 23.50 17.37
CA GLU A 629 -15.33 24.81 18.00
C GLU A 629 -14.58 25.96 17.31
N GLN A 630 -13.29 25.75 16.98
CA GLN A 630 -12.43 26.77 16.40
C GLN A 630 -12.83 27.22 14.99
N THR A 631 -13.72 26.47 14.31
CA THR A 631 -14.19 26.80 12.95
C THR A 631 -15.61 27.37 12.93
N ARG A 632 -16.36 27.35 14.03
CA ARG A 632 -17.76 27.82 14.09
C ARG A 632 -17.92 29.29 13.67
N GLU A 633 -17.10 30.21 14.19
CA GLU A 633 -17.19 31.64 13.81
C GLU A 633 -16.95 31.85 12.30
N THR A 634 -16.14 31.01 11.64
CA THR A 634 -15.87 31.11 10.19
C THR A 634 -17.05 30.71 9.30
N LEU A 635 -18.02 29.96 9.86
CA LEU A 635 -19.27 29.57 9.20
C LEU A 635 -20.39 30.61 9.38
N LEU A 636 -20.30 31.52 10.35
CA LEU A 636 -21.24 32.62 10.53
C LEU A 636 -21.06 33.68 9.43
N LYS A 637 -21.56 33.37 8.23
CA LYS A 637 -21.68 34.32 7.12
C LYS A 637 -23.14 34.47 6.74
N GLU A 638 -23.58 35.70 6.52
CA GLU A 638 -24.98 36.01 6.17
C GLU A 638 -25.45 35.19 4.94
N SER A 639 -24.62 35.01 3.92
CA SER A 639 -24.92 34.19 2.74
C SER A 639 -25.14 32.69 3.05
N LEU A 640 -24.26 32.11 3.87
CA LEU A 640 -24.34 30.71 4.31
C LEU A 640 -25.52 30.49 5.28
N MET A 641 -25.72 31.38 6.24
CA MET A 641 -26.82 31.30 7.20
C MET A 641 -28.18 31.41 6.51
N ASN A 642 -28.34 32.30 5.52
CA ASN A 642 -29.54 32.37 4.69
C ASN A 642 -29.75 31.09 3.86
N PHE A 643 -28.68 30.46 3.37
CA PHE A 643 -28.76 29.15 2.71
C PHE A 643 -29.21 28.05 3.67
N PHE A 644 -28.58 27.90 4.84
CA PHE A 644 -28.95 26.89 5.84
C PHE A 644 -30.38 27.06 6.33
N PHE A 645 -30.83 28.31 6.57
CA PHE A 645 -32.20 28.64 6.94
C PHE A 645 -33.22 28.15 5.89
N LYS A 646 -32.91 28.35 4.59
CA LYS A 646 -33.73 27.80 3.50
C LYS A 646 -33.70 26.27 3.46
N MET A 647 -32.54 25.66 3.76
CA MET A 647 -32.38 24.20 3.72
C MET A 647 -33.07 23.47 4.88
N LEU A 648 -33.37 24.11 6.02
CA LEU A 648 -34.16 23.49 7.11
C LEU A 648 -35.53 22.95 6.66
N ARG A 649 -36.12 23.56 5.62
CA ARG A 649 -37.43 23.20 5.06
C ARG A 649 -37.31 22.43 3.73
N HIS A 650 -36.15 21.84 3.44
CA HIS A 650 -35.93 21.14 2.19
C HIS A 650 -36.70 19.80 2.15
N PRO A 651 -37.31 19.40 1.01
CA PRO A 651 -38.07 18.15 0.92
C PRO A 651 -37.20 16.89 1.10
N CYS A 652 -35.93 16.95 0.71
CA CYS A 652 -34.97 15.90 1.05
C CYS A 652 -34.51 16.02 2.51
N ILE A 653 -34.96 15.10 3.36
CA ILE A 653 -34.65 15.05 4.80
C ILE A 653 -33.15 15.08 5.11
N GLN A 654 -32.29 14.50 4.26
CA GLN A 654 -30.83 14.50 4.48
C GLN A 654 -30.25 15.92 4.48
N ILE A 655 -30.77 16.79 3.61
CA ILE A 655 -30.33 18.18 3.48
C ILE A 655 -30.81 19.01 4.67
N SER A 656 -32.08 18.83 5.06
CA SER A 656 -32.67 19.45 6.25
C SER A 656 -31.96 19.02 7.53
N TYR A 657 -31.59 17.75 7.63
CA TYR A 657 -30.83 17.17 8.75
C TYR A 657 -29.47 17.83 8.95
N PHE A 658 -28.65 17.95 7.90
CA PHE A 658 -27.34 18.58 8.01
C PHE A 658 -27.43 20.10 8.19
N ALA A 659 -28.38 20.77 7.54
CA ALA A 659 -28.61 22.20 7.76
C ALA A 659 -29.01 22.49 9.22
N ALA A 660 -29.83 21.63 9.82
CA ALA A 660 -30.17 21.68 11.23
C ALA A 660 -28.97 21.45 12.14
N GLY A 661 -28.13 20.45 11.84
CA GLY A 661 -26.90 20.18 12.59
C GLY A 661 -25.91 21.35 12.58
N ILE A 662 -25.72 21.99 11.43
CA ILE A 662 -24.91 23.21 11.32
C ILE A 662 -25.51 24.32 12.19
N ILE A 663 -26.81 24.62 12.04
CA ILE A 663 -27.47 25.67 12.83
C ILE A 663 -27.43 25.37 14.33
N ALA A 664 -27.59 24.12 14.74
CA ALA A 664 -27.51 23.66 16.12
C ALA A 664 -26.14 23.96 16.75
N HIS A 665 -25.05 23.61 16.06
CA HIS A 665 -23.69 23.91 16.52
C HIS A 665 -23.35 25.41 16.49
N LEU A 666 -23.79 26.15 15.48
CA LEU A 666 -23.55 27.60 15.40
C LEU A 666 -24.36 28.38 16.44
N SER A 667 -25.53 27.89 16.82
CA SER A 667 -26.35 28.45 17.91
C SER A 667 -25.72 28.26 19.29
N CYS A 668 -24.65 27.47 19.41
CA CYS A 668 -23.85 27.38 20.63
C CYS A 668 -22.80 28.50 20.75
N LEU A 669 -22.64 29.37 19.75
CA LEU A 669 -21.80 30.57 19.89
C LEU A 669 -22.48 31.63 20.77
N LYS A 670 -21.66 32.42 21.48
CA LYS A 670 -22.12 33.53 22.31
C LYS A 670 -22.84 34.59 21.46
N ASP A 671 -23.82 35.25 22.05
CA ASP A 671 -24.67 36.23 21.34
C ASP A 671 -23.86 37.40 20.78
N ASP A 672 -22.82 37.87 21.47
CA ASP A 672 -21.89 38.88 20.97
C ASP A 672 -21.14 38.44 19.71
N THR A 673 -20.81 37.15 19.59
CA THR A 673 -20.18 36.59 18.37
C THR A 673 -21.18 36.44 17.25
N TRP A 674 -22.43 36.11 17.56
CA TRP A 674 -23.52 36.07 16.58
C TRP A 674 -23.80 37.47 16.00
N MET A 675 -24.07 38.46 16.88
CA MET A 675 -24.43 39.82 16.49
C MET A 675 -23.31 40.57 15.74
N ARG A 676 -22.04 40.21 15.96
CA ARG A 676 -20.90 40.75 15.18
C ARG A 676 -20.90 40.30 13.72
N ASN A 677 -21.51 39.17 13.39
CA ASN A 677 -21.38 38.51 12.08
C ASN A 677 -22.71 38.39 11.31
N ILE A 678 -23.85 38.30 12.00
CA ILE A 678 -25.18 38.03 11.43
C ILE A 678 -26.17 39.10 11.91
N GLN A 679 -26.94 39.68 10.97
CA GLN A 679 -27.93 40.72 11.30
C GLN A 679 -29.21 40.14 11.90
N SER A 680 -29.55 38.90 11.54
CA SER A 680 -30.75 38.21 11.97
C SER A 680 -30.62 37.63 13.38
N SER A 681 -31.65 37.75 14.23
CA SER A 681 -31.65 37.21 15.60
C SER A 681 -31.43 35.69 15.65
N LYS A 682 -30.56 35.26 16.57
CA LYS A 682 -30.26 33.86 16.91
C LYS A 682 -31.50 33.07 17.32
N GLU A 683 -32.40 33.68 18.08
CA GLU A 683 -33.67 33.11 18.53
C GLU A 683 -34.53 32.65 17.35
N SER A 684 -34.55 33.41 16.24
CA SER A 684 -35.30 33.04 15.03
C SER A 684 -34.76 31.76 14.39
N TYR A 685 -33.45 31.55 14.40
CA TYR A 685 -32.82 30.32 13.89
C TYR A 685 -33.08 29.13 14.82
N VAL A 686 -32.92 29.30 16.13
CA VAL A 686 -33.17 28.26 17.14
C VAL A 686 -34.65 27.84 17.14
N LYS A 687 -35.58 28.79 17.10
CA LYS A 687 -37.01 28.50 17.01
C LYS A 687 -37.37 27.78 15.72
N LEU A 688 -36.81 28.20 14.58
CA LEU A 688 -37.07 27.51 13.31
C LEU A 688 -36.45 26.10 13.27
N LEU A 689 -35.28 25.90 13.88
CA LEU A 689 -34.68 24.57 14.05
C LEU A 689 -35.65 23.62 14.76
N GLY A 690 -36.21 24.02 15.92
CA GLY A 690 -37.20 23.23 16.65
C GLY A 690 -38.45 22.93 15.83
N GLN A 691 -38.99 23.94 15.13
CA GLN A 691 -40.12 23.78 14.22
C GLN A 691 -39.83 22.81 13.06
N ALA A 692 -38.63 22.86 12.48
CA ALA A 692 -38.25 21.97 11.39
C ALA A 692 -38.21 20.52 11.87
N VAL A 693 -37.49 20.24 12.96
CA VAL A 693 -37.34 18.87 13.52
C VAL A 693 -38.70 18.30 13.95
N CYS A 694 -39.59 19.11 14.53
CA CYS A 694 -40.95 18.68 14.90
C CYS A 694 -41.82 18.25 13.72
N ASN A 695 -41.55 18.75 12.51
CA ASN A 695 -42.30 18.43 11.29
C ASN A 695 -41.69 17.25 10.50
N TRP A 696 -40.54 16.71 10.91
CA TRP A 696 -39.87 15.62 10.18
C TRP A 696 -40.50 14.26 10.44
N GLN A 697 -40.66 13.48 9.39
CA GLN A 697 -40.96 12.05 9.47
C GLN A 697 -39.64 11.27 9.34
N PRO A 698 -39.28 10.38 10.29
CA PRO A 698 -38.06 9.59 10.21
C PRO A 698 -38.01 8.74 8.93
N PRO A 699 -36.96 8.86 8.08
CA PRO A 699 -36.89 8.12 6.82
C PRO A 699 -36.80 6.61 7.05
N GLN A 700 -37.41 5.83 6.14
CA GLN A 700 -37.42 4.36 6.23
C GLN A 700 -36.06 3.71 5.95
N SER A 701 -35.22 4.35 5.14
CA SER A 701 -33.83 3.94 4.91
C SER A 701 -32.90 4.52 5.97
N GLU A 702 -31.71 3.93 6.11
CA GLU A 702 -30.58 4.58 6.78
C GLU A 702 -30.20 5.87 6.03
N MET A 703 -29.94 6.93 6.79
CA MET A 703 -29.56 8.25 6.25
C MET A 703 -28.09 8.60 6.53
N VAL A 704 -27.61 8.28 7.73
CA VAL A 704 -26.29 8.64 8.26
C VAL A 704 -25.75 7.53 9.14
N ALA A 705 -24.42 7.45 9.20
CA ALA A 705 -23.67 6.61 10.12
C ALA A 705 -22.59 7.49 10.78
N TYR A 706 -22.32 7.25 12.06
CA TYR A 706 -21.31 7.97 12.84
C TYR A 706 -20.25 6.98 13.35
N ARG A 707 -19.07 7.46 13.73
CA ARG A 707 -18.02 6.60 14.33
C ARG A 707 -18.25 6.49 15.82
N SER A 708 -18.57 7.61 16.47
CA SER A 708 -18.95 7.70 17.88
C SER A 708 -20.25 8.51 18.06
N PHE A 709 -20.70 8.65 19.31
CA PHE A 709 -21.70 9.66 19.68
C PHE A 709 -21.07 10.86 20.43
N GLU A 710 -19.74 10.99 20.42
CA GLU A 710 -19.02 12.07 21.10
C GLU A 710 -19.43 13.47 20.61
N PRO A 711 -19.61 13.74 19.29
CA PRO A 711 -20.08 15.06 18.82
C PRO A 711 -21.44 15.46 19.42
N PHE A 712 -22.39 14.52 19.51
CA PHE A 712 -23.68 14.78 20.15
C PHE A 712 -23.55 15.01 21.66
N GLY A 713 -22.68 14.25 22.33
CA GLY A 713 -22.36 14.45 23.75
C GLY A 713 -21.83 15.85 24.03
N LEU A 714 -20.88 16.32 23.23
CA LEU A 714 -20.33 17.68 23.31
C LEU A 714 -21.39 18.75 23.05
N LEU A 715 -22.33 18.52 22.12
CA LEU A 715 -23.39 19.47 21.78
C LEU A 715 -24.48 19.59 22.86
N VAL A 716 -24.95 18.48 23.45
CA VAL A 716 -25.98 18.52 24.51
C VAL A 716 -25.43 18.94 25.88
N LEU A 717 -24.09 18.94 26.03
CA LEU A 717 -23.38 19.42 27.21
C LEU A 717 -22.67 20.76 26.95
N HIS A 718 -23.08 21.49 25.92
CA HIS A 718 -22.57 22.84 25.67
C HIS A 718 -23.37 23.87 26.50
N PRO A 719 -22.74 24.81 27.23
CA PRO A 719 -23.45 25.75 28.12
C PRO A 719 -24.55 26.58 27.45
N GLU A 720 -24.34 26.94 26.18
CA GLU A 720 -25.29 27.69 25.34
C GLU A 720 -26.37 26.79 24.66
N SER A 721 -26.41 25.49 24.95
CA SER A 721 -27.31 24.54 24.31
C SER A 721 -28.75 24.71 24.81
N ARG A 722 -29.71 24.68 23.88
CA ARG A 722 -31.14 24.97 24.08
C ARG A 722 -32.00 23.75 23.72
N LEU A 723 -33.27 23.75 24.12
CA LEU A 723 -34.21 22.65 23.92
C LEU A 723 -34.29 22.16 22.47
N GLU A 724 -34.26 23.08 21.50
CA GLU A 724 -34.34 22.80 20.07
C GLU A 724 -33.05 22.16 19.52
N ILE A 725 -31.89 22.51 20.10
CA ILE A 725 -30.58 21.93 19.81
C ILE A 725 -30.52 20.50 20.35
N HIS A 726 -30.96 20.32 21.60
CA HIS A 726 -31.13 19.00 22.21
C HIS A 726 -32.09 18.10 21.42
N LEU A 727 -33.20 18.66 20.94
CA LEU A 727 -34.18 17.93 20.13
C LEU A 727 -33.55 17.36 18.86
N TRP A 728 -32.75 18.16 18.13
CA TRP A 728 -32.03 17.68 16.94
C TRP A 728 -31.08 16.52 17.28
N ALA A 729 -30.27 16.65 18.34
CA ALA A 729 -29.33 15.61 18.75
C ALA A 729 -30.03 14.30 19.14
N VAL A 730 -31.10 14.38 19.93
CA VAL A 730 -31.90 13.21 20.33
C VAL A 730 -32.64 12.59 19.14
N TRP A 731 -33.12 13.40 18.19
CA TRP A 731 -33.73 12.92 16.94
C TRP A 731 -32.71 12.14 16.09
N ALA A 732 -31.47 12.63 15.99
CA ALA A 732 -30.40 11.95 15.28
C ALA A 732 -30.09 10.57 15.88
N ILE A 733 -29.88 10.52 17.20
CA ILE A 733 -29.62 9.29 17.95
C ILE A 733 -30.77 8.29 17.80
N HIS A 734 -32.02 8.76 17.90
CA HIS A 734 -33.23 7.96 17.70
C HIS A 734 -33.30 7.36 16.29
N HIS A 735 -33.05 8.17 15.25
CA HIS A 735 -33.03 7.68 13.87
C HIS A 735 -31.94 6.62 13.63
N ILE A 736 -30.74 6.81 14.18
CA ILE A 736 -29.63 5.86 14.05
C ILE A 736 -29.97 4.52 14.74
N LEU A 737 -30.53 4.56 15.95
CA LEU A 737 -30.90 3.37 16.72
C LEU A 737 -32.07 2.62 16.08
N THR A 738 -33.11 3.31 15.59
CA THR A 738 -34.24 2.67 14.88
C THR A 738 -33.85 1.99 13.56
N ARG A 739 -32.65 2.25 13.03
CA ARG A 739 -32.09 1.61 11.83
C ARG A 739 -31.01 0.57 12.15
N LYS A 740 -30.20 0.78 13.21
CA LYS A 740 -29.02 -0.04 13.54
C LYS A 740 -28.82 -0.27 15.05
N GLU A 741 -29.92 -0.58 15.76
CA GLU A 741 -29.99 -0.88 17.21
C GLU A 741 -28.78 -1.71 17.71
N MET A 742 -28.58 -2.91 17.16
CA MET A 742 -27.50 -3.83 17.57
C MET A 742 -26.07 -3.29 17.41
N ARG A 743 -25.85 -2.30 16.53
CA ARG A 743 -24.53 -1.67 16.33
C ARG A 743 -24.33 -0.48 17.26
N TYR A 744 -25.36 0.35 17.46
CA TYR A 744 -25.20 1.64 18.12
C TYR A 744 -25.67 1.68 19.58
N VAL A 745 -26.46 0.72 20.08
CA VAL A 745 -26.71 0.60 21.53
C VAL A 745 -25.41 0.46 22.33
N PRO A 746 -24.44 -0.39 21.94
CA PRO A 746 -23.13 -0.45 22.62
C PRO A 746 -22.41 0.90 22.64
N VAL A 747 -22.34 1.58 21.49
CA VAL A 747 -21.68 2.90 21.34
C VAL A 747 -22.35 3.97 22.21
N LEU A 748 -23.68 3.94 22.35
CA LEU A 748 -24.40 4.83 23.27
C LEU A 748 -24.11 4.50 24.74
N CYS A 749 -23.97 3.22 25.09
CA CYS A 749 -23.63 2.80 26.45
C CYS A 749 -22.20 3.19 26.85
N GLU A 750 -21.27 3.28 25.91
CA GLU A 750 -19.93 3.83 26.14
C GLU A 750 -19.98 5.35 26.40
N CYS A 751 -20.94 6.07 25.83
CA CYS A 751 -21.15 7.51 26.03
C CYS A 751 -22.01 7.82 27.28
N GLN A 752 -21.47 7.55 28.48
CA GLN A 752 -22.16 7.79 29.76
C GLN A 752 -22.74 9.21 29.97
N PRO A 753 -22.10 10.31 29.54
CA PRO A 753 -22.66 11.65 29.71
C PRO A 753 -23.96 11.85 28.90
N LEU A 754 -24.00 11.32 27.67
CA LEU A 754 -25.17 11.37 26.80
C LEU A 754 -26.31 10.47 27.31
N LEU A 755 -26.00 9.30 27.85
CA LEU A 755 -26.98 8.41 28.49
C LEU A 755 -27.59 9.06 29.75
N SER A 756 -26.78 9.79 30.52
CA SER A 756 -27.22 10.53 31.70
C SER A 756 -28.13 11.70 31.31
N PHE A 757 -27.78 12.43 30.25
CA PHE A 757 -28.63 13.46 29.66
C PHE A 757 -30.00 12.91 29.20
N LEU A 758 -30.04 11.76 28.51
CA LEU A 758 -31.29 11.13 28.08
C LEU A 758 -32.21 10.76 29.26
N ARG A 759 -31.64 10.23 30.36
CA ARG A 759 -32.39 9.95 31.60
C ARG A 759 -32.96 11.23 32.22
N LEU A 760 -32.15 12.29 32.25
CA LEU A 760 -32.56 13.60 32.76
C LEU A 760 -33.75 14.18 31.97
N VAL A 761 -33.70 14.13 30.63
CA VAL A 761 -34.78 14.58 29.74
C VAL A 761 -36.10 13.84 30.02
N VAL A 762 -36.05 12.54 30.34
CA VAL A 762 -37.26 11.76 30.67
C VAL A 762 -37.82 12.10 32.06
N SER A 763 -36.94 12.43 33.02
CA SER A 763 -37.31 12.73 34.40
C SER A 763 -38.07 14.04 34.59
N PHE A 764 -37.93 14.99 33.67
CA PHE A 764 -38.62 16.28 33.71
C PHE A 764 -39.97 16.26 32.98
N ASP A 765 -40.86 17.18 33.39
CA ASP A 765 -42.06 17.51 32.64
C ASP A 765 -41.78 18.47 31.47
N GLU A 766 -42.79 18.65 30.61
CA GLU A 766 -42.67 19.47 29.39
C GLU A 766 -42.39 20.96 29.68
N ALA A 767 -42.90 21.50 30.79
CA ALA A 767 -42.70 22.90 31.15
C ALA A 767 -41.30 23.14 31.71
N VAL A 768 -40.78 22.21 32.52
CA VAL A 768 -39.40 22.25 33.04
C VAL A 768 -38.38 22.12 31.90
N LEU A 769 -38.64 21.26 30.91
CA LEU A 769 -37.81 21.13 29.70
C LEU A 769 -37.74 22.44 28.88
N CYS A 770 -38.80 23.26 28.88
CA CYS A 770 -38.79 24.57 28.22
C CYS A 770 -38.17 25.69 29.07
N ALA A 771 -38.27 25.61 30.41
CA ALA A 771 -37.84 26.68 31.31
C ALA A 771 -36.33 26.66 31.64
N HIS A 772 -35.65 25.53 31.48
CA HIS A 772 -34.28 25.34 31.95
C HIS A 772 -33.25 25.06 30.85
N SER A 773 -32.07 25.70 30.98
CA SER A 773 -30.81 25.16 30.44
C SER A 773 -30.48 23.87 31.19
N LEU A 774 -30.83 22.72 30.63
CA LEU A 774 -30.80 21.39 31.29
C LEU A 774 -29.45 21.00 31.91
N GLN A 775 -28.36 21.60 31.45
CA GLN A 775 -27.00 21.30 31.92
C GLN A 775 -26.71 21.71 33.37
N ARG A 776 -27.41 22.72 33.92
CA ARG A 776 -27.02 23.36 35.21
C ARG A 776 -27.07 22.43 36.43
N GLN A 777 -27.64 21.23 36.31
CA GLN A 777 -27.68 20.20 37.36
C GLN A 777 -26.79 18.96 37.11
N LEU A 778 -26.25 18.77 35.90
CA LEU A 778 -25.29 17.68 35.63
C LEU A 778 -23.92 17.94 36.27
N SER A 779 -23.56 19.21 36.45
CA SER A 779 -22.39 19.66 37.22
C SER A 779 -22.52 19.40 38.73
N ASP A 780 -23.74 19.40 39.28
CA ASP A 780 -23.97 19.19 40.72
C ASP A 780 -24.03 17.70 41.11
N GLN A 781 -24.19 16.78 40.16
CA GLN A 781 -24.18 15.33 40.43
C GLN A 781 -22.79 14.69 40.23
N THR A 782 -21.90 15.31 39.44
CA THR A 782 -20.55 14.80 39.19
C THR A 782 -19.57 15.11 40.32
N SER A 783 -19.86 16.12 41.16
CA SER A 783 -19.08 16.48 42.36
C SER A 783 -19.16 15.47 43.52
N HIS A 784 -19.97 14.41 43.41
CA HIS A 784 -20.17 13.41 44.46
C HIS A 784 -19.51 12.05 44.23
N VAL A 785 -18.73 11.84 43.15
CA VAL A 785 -18.17 10.50 42.81
C VAL A 785 -16.63 10.46 42.67
N SER A 786 -15.93 11.56 42.45
CA SER A 786 -14.47 11.60 42.24
C SER A 786 -13.66 12.02 43.48
N GLY A 787 -13.79 11.24 44.55
CA GLY A 787 -12.94 11.34 45.75
C GLY A 787 -11.56 10.67 45.59
N THR A 788 -10.69 11.19 44.72
CA THR A 788 -9.25 10.82 44.68
C THR A 788 -8.38 12.02 44.33
N GLN A 789 -7.39 12.28 45.17
CA GLN A 789 -6.51 13.46 45.13
C GLN A 789 -5.60 13.49 43.90
N PHE A 790 -5.42 14.68 43.33
CA PHE A 790 -4.16 15.09 42.71
C PHE A 790 -3.66 16.35 43.44
N HIS A 791 -2.37 16.40 43.74
CA HIS A 791 -1.75 17.48 44.52
C HIS A 791 -1.47 18.71 43.66
N ASP A 792 -1.86 19.88 44.17
CA ASP A 792 -1.34 21.19 43.72
C ASP A 792 -0.07 21.57 44.49
N THR A 793 1.00 21.82 43.74
CA THR A 793 2.28 22.48 44.08
C THR A 793 2.88 22.93 42.74
N ASP A 794 3.33 24.17 42.49
CA ASP A 794 3.70 25.27 43.38
C ASP A 794 3.40 26.65 42.77
N ASN A 795 3.32 27.66 43.64
CA ASN A 795 3.70 29.04 43.34
C ASN A 795 4.95 29.37 44.15
N LEU A 796 5.98 30.02 43.57
CA LEU A 796 6.72 31.15 44.18
C LEU A 796 7.92 31.65 43.33
N ASN A 797 7.87 32.95 43.01
CA ASN A 797 8.93 33.98 42.96
C ASN A 797 10.33 33.80 42.30
N GLU A 798 10.53 34.67 41.29
CA GLU A 798 11.58 35.70 41.15
C GLU A 798 13.11 35.42 41.13
N SER A 799 13.72 36.08 40.13
CA SER A 799 15.05 36.73 40.12
C SER A 799 16.32 35.92 39.75
N ALA A 800 16.80 36.14 38.50
CA ALA A 800 18.18 36.57 38.20
C ALA A 800 18.40 36.81 36.68
N ASN A 801 18.82 38.02 36.31
CA ASN A 801 19.51 38.36 35.06
C ASN A 801 21.04 38.38 35.32
N PRO A 802 21.97 38.51 34.33
CA PRO A 802 21.81 38.73 32.89
C PRO A 802 22.55 37.65 32.04
N THR A 803 22.66 37.68 30.71
CA THR A 803 23.64 38.50 29.94
C THR A 803 23.37 38.36 28.43
N ARG A 804 23.47 39.47 27.66
CA ARG A 804 23.47 39.46 26.19
C ARG A 804 24.80 38.91 25.64
N LEU A 805 24.75 38.09 24.59
CA LEU A 805 25.79 38.05 23.55
C LEU A 805 25.17 37.66 22.19
N SER A 806 25.63 38.32 21.14
CA SER A 806 25.15 38.22 19.75
C SER A 806 25.72 37.00 19.00
N PRO A 807 24.99 36.42 18.03
CA PRO A 807 25.59 35.53 17.04
C PRO A 807 26.36 36.34 15.99
N VAL A 808 27.59 35.91 15.72
CA VAL A 808 28.50 36.51 14.74
C VAL A 808 28.16 36.05 13.32
N SER A 809 28.20 36.99 12.38
CA SER A 809 28.12 36.77 10.94
C SER A 809 29.35 36.00 10.42
N TYR A 810 29.11 34.97 9.60
CA TYR A 810 30.13 34.43 8.70
C TYR A 810 29.62 34.46 7.26
N ASP A 811 30.00 35.53 6.56
CA ASP A 811 30.07 35.53 5.10
C ASP A 811 31.29 34.71 4.67
N THR A 812 31.09 33.83 3.69
CA THR A 812 32.13 33.50 2.70
C THR A 812 31.46 33.30 1.35
N ALA A 813 31.50 34.34 0.52
CA ALA A 813 31.22 34.21 -0.89
C ALA A 813 32.36 33.46 -1.59
N TYR A 814 32.04 32.66 -2.61
CA TYR A 814 32.96 32.37 -3.70
C TYR A 814 32.22 32.46 -5.03
N ASN A 815 32.62 33.44 -5.83
CA ASN A 815 32.20 33.56 -7.22
C ASN A 815 32.85 32.44 -8.05
N HIS A 816 32.13 31.91 -9.03
CA HIS A 816 32.67 31.83 -10.38
C HIS A 816 31.56 32.07 -11.40
N SER A 817 31.86 32.99 -12.33
CA SER A 817 31.02 33.41 -13.45
C SER A 817 31.36 32.63 -14.73
N VAL A 818 30.88 33.14 -15.88
CA VAL A 818 31.12 32.71 -17.28
C VAL A 818 30.06 31.72 -17.82
N SER A 819 29.36 31.96 -18.93
CA SER A 819 29.09 33.19 -19.73
C SER A 819 28.07 32.87 -20.85
N GLU A 820 27.31 33.88 -21.30
CA GLU A 820 26.80 34.04 -22.69
C GLU A 820 25.84 32.95 -23.26
N SER A 821 24.91 33.20 -24.18
CA SER A 821 24.52 34.33 -25.07
C SER A 821 23.09 34.00 -25.62
N SER A 822 22.26 34.85 -26.26
CA SER A 822 22.27 36.27 -26.67
C SER A 822 20.85 36.69 -27.16
N HIS A 823 20.69 37.98 -27.51
CA HIS A 823 19.58 38.59 -28.28
C HIS A 823 18.26 38.88 -27.51
N SER A 824 17.55 40.01 -27.73
CA SER A 824 17.84 41.30 -28.38
C SER A 824 16.65 42.25 -28.11
N LEU A 825 16.81 43.38 -27.40
CA LEU A 825 16.95 44.77 -27.92
C LEU A 825 15.65 45.53 -28.27
N PHE A 826 15.68 46.85 -27.94
CA PHE A 826 14.71 47.95 -28.15
C PHE A 826 13.42 47.93 -27.30
N SER A 827 13.14 48.93 -26.42
CA SER A 827 12.90 50.39 -26.58
C SER A 827 11.57 50.71 -27.28
N GLU A 828 10.75 51.73 -26.96
CA GLU A 828 10.89 52.98 -26.17
C GLU A 828 9.44 53.35 -25.69
N ARG A 829 9.11 53.77 -24.44
CA ARG A 829 9.26 55.08 -23.76
C ARG A 829 8.19 56.15 -24.11
N PHE A 830 7.58 56.76 -23.06
CA PHE A 830 6.74 58.00 -23.05
C PHE A 830 5.35 57.93 -23.76
N THR A 831 4.30 58.72 -23.45
CA THR A 831 4.09 59.88 -22.54
C THR A 831 2.59 60.01 -22.17
N GLU A 832 2.22 60.67 -21.07
CA GLU A 832 0.88 61.30 -20.91
C GLU A 832 0.78 62.59 -21.77
N PRO A 833 -0.42 63.11 -22.10
CA PRO A 833 -1.02 64.14 -21.23
C PRO A 833 -2.57 64.23 -21.17
N SER A 834 -3.04 64.46 -19.94
CA SER A 834 -4.16 65.31 -19.44
C SER A 834 -5.05 66.21 -20.35
N ILE A 835 -6.25 66.54 -19.80
CA ILE A 835 -7.08 67.81 -19.89
C ILE A 835 -8.50 67.74 -20.54
N ALA A 836 -9.52 67.66 -19.66
CA ALA A 836 -10.73 68.51 -19.49
C ALA A 836 -11.93 68.62 -20.48
N THR A 837 -13.04 69.11 -19.89
CA THR A 837 -14.36 69.60 -20.42
C THR A 837 -15.32 68.55 -20.99
N GLY A 838 -16.66 68.68 -20.93
CA GLY A 838 -17.56 69.64 -20.25
C GLY A 838 -18.99 69.65 -20.87
N GLY A 839 -20.04 70.00 -20.11
CA GLY A 839 -21.45 70.15 -20.58
C GLY A 839 -22.27 68.84 -20.63
N VAL A 840 -23.48 68.66 -20.05
CA VAL A 840 -24.73 69.45 -19.89
C VAL A 840 -25.77 69.19 -21.02
N SER A 841 -27.07 69.20 -20.63
CA SER A 841 -28.30 69.22 -21.47
C SER A 841 -28.67 67.96 -22.28
N ASP A 842 -29.94 67.59 -22.49
CA ASP A 842 -31.22 67.92 -21.79
C ASP A 842 -32.37 67.04 -22.35
N CYS A 843 -33.52 67.00 -21.65
CA CYS A 843 -34.88 66.76 -22.22
C CYS A 843 -35.18 65.35 -22.86
N CYS A 844 -36.43 64.85 -22.94
CA CYS A 844 -37.74 65.36 -22.52
C CYS A 844 -38.83 64.24 -22.52
N MET A 845 -39.92 64.45 -21.75
CA MET A 845 -41.32 63.99 -22.01
C MET A 845 -41.63 62.47 -21.99
N SER A 846 -42.82 61.97 -21.60
CA SER A 846 -43.99 62.56 -20.91
C SER A 846 -45.04 61.47 -20.60
N ASP A 847 -45.79 61.62 -19.49
CA ASP A 847 -47.19 61.16 -19.25
C ASP A 847 -47.56 59.65 -19.41
N SER A 848 -48.48 59.05 -18.63
CA SER A 848 -49.74 59.61 -18.13
C SER A 848 -50.43 58.77 -17.01
N GLN A 849 -51.24 59.47 -16.21
CA GLN A 849 -52.51 59.07 -15.56
C GLN A 849 -52.56 58.15 -14.30
N LEU A 850 -53.09 58.77 -13.23
CA LEU A 850 -53.77 58.19 -12.06
C LEU A 850 -55.29 58.04 -12.33
N PRO A 851 -56.04 57.36 -11.45
CA PRO A 851 -56.81 58.13 -10.46
C PRO A 851 -56.78 57.62 -9.01
N GLN A 852 -56.72 58.60 -8.10
CA GLN A 852 -57.53 58.83 -6.88
C GLN A 852 -58.51 57.70 -6.43
N ALA A 853 -58.75 57.45 -5.13
CA ALA A 853 -58.65 58.32 -3.94
C ALA A 853 -58.27 57.48 -2.67
N SER A 854 -58.19 57.97 -1.42
CA SER A 854 -58.71 59.23 -0.84
C SER A 854 -57.82 59.88 0.26
N ARG A 855 -58.28 59.96 1.52
CA ARG A 855 -57.74 60.80 2.63
C ARG A 855 -58.10 60.27 4.02
N HIS A 856 -57.16 60.37 4.96
CA HIS A 856 -57.18 61.20 6.20
C HIS A 856 -55.78 61.01 6.87
N SER A 857 -54.91 62.04 7.02
CA SER A 857 -54.86 63.06 8.09
C SER A 857 -54.93 62.47 9.51
N SER A 858 -54.08 62.72 10.50
CA SER A 858 -52.79 63.46 10.68
C SER A 858 -52.15 62.87 11.99
N THR A 859 -50.93 63.14 12.51
CA THR A 859 -50.13 64.38 12.65
C THR A 859 -48.67 64.00 13.01
N VAL A 860 -47.72 64.95 12.94
CA VAL A 860 -46.27 64.75 13.19
C VAL A 860 -45.86 65.07 14.64
N GLY A 861 -44.84 64.39 15.18
CA GLY A 861 -44.12 64.77 16.41
C GLY A 861 -42.72 64.12 16.53
N HIS A 862 -41.67 64.94 16.60
CA HIS A 862 -40.25 64.57 16.79
C HIS A 862 -39.97 64.05 18.24
N ILE A 863 -39.12 63.02 18.49
CA ILE A 863 -37.63 63.08 18.67
C ILE A 863 -37.25 64.01 19.86
N GLU A 864 -36.51 63.65 20.93
CA GLU A 864 -35.42 62.65 21.13
C GLU A 864 -35.25 62.17 22.62
N PRO A 865 -34.08 61.73 23.19
CA PRO A 865 -33.98 60.42 23.84
C PRO A 865 -33.78 60.43 25.38
N VAL A 866 -33.97 59.27 26.02
CA VAL A 866 -33.40 58.98 27.35
C VAL A 866 -32.77 57.58 27.33
N GLY A 867 -31.43 57.53 27.43
CA GLY A 867 -30.74 56.29 27.75
C GLY A 867 -30.73 56.04 29.25
N GLN A 868 -31.04 54.82 29.68
CA GLN A 868 -30.71 54.33 31.01
C GLN A 868 -30.52 52.81 31.00
N SER A 869 -29.43 52.37 31.61
CA SER A 869 -29.16 50.96 31.87
C SER A 869 -30.12 50.42 32.93
N ALA A 870 -30.74 49.27 32.68
CA ALA A 870 -31.24 48.40 33.73
C ALA A 870 -31.30 46.96 33.23
N ALA A 871 -30.90 46.01 34.09
CA ALA A 871 -31.20 44.60 33.88
C ALA A 871 -32.72 44.40 33.94
N GLY A 872 -33.35 44.26 32.77
CA GLY A 872 -34.77 43.97 32.67
C GLY A 872 -35.04 42.51 33.01
N VAL A 873 -35.68 42.26 34.15
CA VAL A 873 -36.27 40.95 34.46
C VAL A 873 -37.21 40.58 33.32
N ALA A 874 -36.89 39.52 32.58
CA ALA A 874 -37.77 39.00 31.55
C ALA A 874 -39.10 38.60 32.20
N ALA A 875 -40.20 39.25 31.78
CA ALA A 875 -41.53 38.81 32.14
C ALA A 875 -41.67 37.35 31.69
N PHE A 876 -42.07 36.47 32.61
CA PHE A 876 -42.16 35.03 32.38
C PHE A 876 -43.37 34.72 31.48
N VAL A 877 -43.26 35.05 30.20
CA VAL A 877 -44.13 34.50 29.15
C VAL A 877 -43.92 32.99 29.19
N GLY A 878 -44.99 32.25 29.46
CA GLY A 878 -44.94 30.79 29.50
C GLY A 878 -44.45 30.21 28.17
N PRO A 879 -43.96 28.96 28.17
CA PRO A 879 -43.38 28.34 26.98
C PRO A 879 -44.36 28.39 25.81
N ASP A 880 -43.87 28.80 24.64
CA ASP A 880 -44.74 28.89 23.47
C ASP A 880 -45.12 27.48 22.96
N GLU A 881 -46.18 27.39 22.17
CA GLU A 881 -46.69 26.11 21.67
C GLU A 881 -45.64 25.33 20.86
N SER A 882 -44.70 26.03 20.22
CA SER A 882 -43.60 25.44 19.47
C SER A 882 -42.55 24.83 20.39
N GLN A 883 -42.21 25.49 21.49
CA GLN A 883 -41.30 24.96 22.51
C GLN A 883 -41.92 23.74 23.21
N LEU A 884 -43.22 23.79 23.51
CA LEU A 884 -43.94 22.69 24.14
C LEU A 884 -44.04 21.47 23.21
N ALA A 885 -44.19 21.67 21.90
CA ALA A 885 -44.08 20.61 20.89
C ALA A 885 -42.67 19.98 20.87
N CYS A 886 -41.61 20.80 20.99
CA CYS A 886 -40.23 20.31 21.09
C CYS A 886 -40.02 19.46 22.35
N ALA A 887 -40.51 19.91 23.51
CA ALA A 887 -40.41 19.20 24.78
C ALA A 887 -41.13 17.83 24.76
N ARG A 888 -42.31 17.76 24.14
CA ARG A 888 -43.04 16.50 23.91
C ARG A 888 -42.24 15.52 23.07
N LEU A 889 -41.71 16.00 21.94
CA LEU A 889 -41.03 15.15 20.97
C LEU A 889 -39.69 14.63 21.51
N ILE A 890 -38.87 15.48 22.14
CA ILE A 890 -37.59 15.06 22.71
C ILE A 890 -37.80 14.02 23.82
N ARG A 891 -38.79 14.23 24.70
CA ARG A 891 -39.11 13.32 25.81
C ARG A 891 -39.61 11.96 25.31
N LYS A 892 -40.45 11.95 24.28
CA LYS A 892 -40.90 10.72 23.59
C LYS A 892 -39.72 9.96 22.99
N MET A 893 -38.86 10.62 22.22
CA MET A 893 -37.72 9.96 21.58
C MET A 893 -36.69 9.45 22.61
N ALA A 894 -36.43 10.20 23.69
CA ALA A 894 -35.56 9.77 24.77
C ALA A 894 -36.08 8.50 25.49
N LEU A 895 -37.40 8.41 25.74
CA LEU A 895 -38.05 7.19 26.24
C LEU A 895 -37.83 5.99 25.30
N GLU A 896 -38.05 6.17 23.99
CA GLU A 896 -37.88 5.11 22.99
C GLU A 896 -36.40 4.66 22.86
N ILE A 897 -35.45 5.59 22.98
CA ILE A 897 -34.00 5.29 23.03
C ILE A 897 -33.66 4.47 24.29
N LEU A 898 -34.11 4.88 25.48
CA LEU A 898 -33.80 4.16 26.72
C LEU A 898 -34.42 2.75 26.72
N ALA A 899 -35.64 2.60 26.22
CA ALA A 899 -36.28 1.30 26.04
C ALA A 899 -35.53 0.39 25.03
N SER A 900 -34.86 0.96 24.03
CA SER A 900 -33.99 0.24 23.10
C SER A 900 -32.71 -0.26 23.78
N VAL A 901 -32.09 0.57 24.63
CA VAL A 901 -30.93 0.20 25.46
C VAL A 901 -31.29 -0.95 26.42
N GLU A 902 -32.40 -0.83 27.16
CA GLU A 902 -32.87 -1.86 28.10
C GLU A 902 -33.19 -3.19 27.42
N ARG A 903 -33.73 -3.17 26.21
CA ARG A 903 -34.06 -4.37 25.41
C ARG A 903 -32.82 -5.08 24.87
N THR A 904 -31.80 -4.32 24.48
CA THR A 904 -30.65 -4.81 23.70
C THR A 904 -29.45 -5.21 24.56
N LEU A 905 -29.29 -4.63 25.76
CA LEU A 905 -28.18 -4.97 26.65
C LEU A 905 -28.20 -6.45 27.13
N PRO A 906 -29.36 -7.06 27.51
CA PRO A 906 -29.41 -8.46 27.96
C PRO A 906 -29.14 -9.49 26.85
N THR A 907 -29.54 -9.18 25.61
CA THR A 907 -29.32 -10.05 24.44
C THR A 907 -27.86 -10.04 23.99
N LEU A 908 -27.14 -8.92 24.18
CA LEU A 908 -25.69 -8.86 23.99
C LEU A 908 -24.91 -9.63 25.07
N GLN A 909 -25.32 -9.53 26.33
CA GLN A 909 -24.67 -10.28 27.42
C GLN A 909 -24.83 -11.80 27.25
N SER A 910 -26.04 -12.27 26.90
CA SER A 910 -26.29 -13.70 26.66
C SER A 910 -25.60 -14.24 25.40
N THR A 911 -25.48 -13.44 24.33
CA THR A 911 -24.70 -13.85 23.14
C THR A 911 -23.19 -13.78 23.34
N SER A 912 -22.67 -12.96 24.27
CA SER A 912 -21.23 -12.88 24.56
C SER A 912 -20.62 -14.22 25.04
N VAL A 913 -21.41 -15.03 25.77
CA VAL A 913 -21.02 -16.37 26.24
C VAL A 913 -20.82 -17.37 25.09
N ILE A 914 -21.44 -17.12 23.93
CA ILE A 914 -21.38 -17.98 22.74
C ILE A 914 -20.43 -17.41 21.66
N ASN A 915 -20.30 -16.07 21.57
CA ASN A 915 -19.56 -15.38 20.49
C ASN A 915 -18.08 -15.05 20.77
N ASN A 916 -17.51 -15.53 21.88
CA ASN A 916 -16.07 -15.36 22.17
C ASN A 916 -15.12 -15.97 21.11
N ASN A 917 -15.62 -16.79 20.17
CA ASN A 917 -14.87 -17.30 19.01
C ASN A 917 -15.00 -16.44 17.73
N ILE A 918 -15.82 -15.38 17.70
CA ILE A 918 -16.12 -14.61 16.47
C ILE A 918 -15.77 -13.11 16.60
N ASN A 919 -16.03 -12.46 17.74
CA ASN A 919 -15.91 -10.99 17.86
C ASN A 919 -14.48 -10.43 18.06
N ILE A 920 -13.46 -11.27 18.22
CA ILE A 920 -12.05 -10.82 18.35
C ILE A 920 -11.49 -10.22 17.02
N LYS A 921 -12.24 -10.31 15.91
CA LYS A 921 -11.80 -9.83 14.58
C LYS A 921 -11.94 -8.32 14.33
N ASN A 922 -12.73 -7.57 15.11
CA ASN A 922 -12.95 -6.14 14.84
C ASN A 922 -12.09 -5.20 15.73
N ASN A 923 -11.87 -5.52 17.01
CA ASN A 923 -11.11 -4.63 17.90
C ASN A 923 -9.57 -4.79 17.83
N ASN A 924 -9.06 -5.77 17.07
CA ASN A 924 -7.61 -6.00 16.87
C ASN A 924 -7.04 -5.38 15.58
N ARG A 925 -7.71 -4.38 15.00
CA ARG A 925 -7.20 -3.66 13.80
C ARG A 925 -6.15 -2.59 14.12
N GLN A 926 -5.96 -2.18 15.38
CA GLN A 926 -4.92 -1.23 15.80
C GLN A 926 -4.28 -1.57 17.16
N CYS A 927 -3.33 -2.51 17.15
CA CYS A 927 -2.12 -2.49 17.99
C CYS A 927 -1.31 -3.78 17.75
N ASN A 928 -0.14 -3.67 17.12
CA ASN A 928 0.85 -4.75 17.10
C ASN A 928 2.28 -4.18 17.06
N THR A 929 2.59 -3.38 18.07
CA THR A 929 3.94 -2.92 18.44
C THR A 929 4.16 -3.16 19.92
N VAL A 930 4.20 -4.44 20.34
CA VAL A 930 4.72 -4.83 21.66
C VAL A 930 5.62 -6.08 21.51
N ASN A 931 6.71 -6.09 22.27
CA ASN A 931 7.65 -7.19 22.38
C ASN A 931 6.96 -8.49 22.82
N CYS A 932 7.17 -9.58 22.08
CA CYS A 932 7.01 -10.93 22.61
C CYS A 932 8.39 -11.51 22.91
N GLN A 933 8.74 -11.61 24.19
CA GLN A 933 9.79 -12.50 24.66
C GLN A 933 9.29 -13.95 24.55
N CYS A 934 9.95 -14.75 23.70
CA CYS A 934 10.01 -16.22 23.69
C CYS A 934 11.20 -16.64 22.81
#